data_AF-A0AAJ3KJU4-F1
#
_entry.id   AF-A0AAJ3KJU4-F1
#
_cell.length_a   1.000
_cell.length_b   1.000
_cell.length_c   1.000
_cell.angle_alpha   90.00
_cell.angle_beta   90.00
_cell.angle_gamma   90.00
#
_symmetry.space_group_name_H-M   'P 1'
#
loop_
_entity.id
_entity.type
_entity.pdbx_description
1 polymer ?
#
loop_
_entity_poly.entity_id
_entity_poly.type
_entity_poly.pdbx_seq_one_letter_code
_entity_poly.pdbx_strand_id
1 'polypeptide(L)'
;MSIDKKKIEKILKVTAIGTGVTFLGLNMIAKKKKGDSVFEKEKDQKNPFAGKKVVFVEDESDEENADGVRGHLEAVGETKKSKGIYDRYIKRAIDVVLSFGGLVVLSPIYAGIAIAIKIDDPGPVFFTQKRVGQNKEFFKIHKFRSMKMSTPHDVPTHMLGDPDQYITRVGKFLRKHSLDELPQIWDIFIGNMSVIGPRPALWNQDVLIAEREKYHANDVKPGLTGWAQINGRDELEIPVKAKLDGEYVEKESLLFDIKCFLGTIGSVLSSDGVVEGGTGELTKAGIGDEREISPEKAAQQIKAGAKVMGALSAAMLGMAGIVSWIFFRKDTTKSDKKKHTVVKRWVLLGAIFESIAIVFVNIKGRVKMGDDFVNDSSEEGEKTIQPVGNIGYKKVLITGQGSYIGTAVERWLLKDKDHYQVDTLDMQDETWRDTDFSQYDVVYHVAGIAHADVGNVTEEQKQLYYKVNTDLTIEVAERARQAKVKQFIFMSSMIVYSGCKENFITSETEPCPLNFYGDSKWRADQKIQEMDAENFKVVVLRPPMIYGKGSKGNYPQLAKLASKLPVFPIVKNQRSMLHIDNLCQFVKLMIDNEEHGVFFPQNGEYSNTSDMVQMIAEVKGHRIIMIPFVGIFIKLLEKVPGKIGGLTIKAFGNSSYDMSMSEYKENYRVNSLRKSIVLTEGTHLEE
;
A
#
# COMPACT_ATOMS: atom_id res chain seq x y z
N MET A 1 27.77 7.47 -2.92
CA MET A 1 28.03 8.11 -1.61
C MET A 1 27.62 7.16 -0.49
N SER A 2 28.59 6.56 0.21
CA SER A 2 28.33 5.72 1.39
C SER A 2 27.93 6.63 2.55
N ILE A 3 26.68 6.58 2.99
CA ILE A 3 26.22 7.33 4.16
C ILE A 3 26.70 6.59 5.41
N ASP A 4 27.52 7.24 6.22
CA ASP A 4 28.08 6.69 7.46
C ASP A 4 26.94 6.30 8.42
N LYS A 5 26.77 4.98 8.61
CA LYS A 5 25.76 4.38 9.49
C LYS A 5 25.86 4.91 10.92
N LYS A 6 27.07 5.22 11.43
CA LYS A 6 27.25 5.78 12.78
C LYS A 6 26.75 7.22 12.88
N LYS A 7 26.91 8.00 11.81
CA LYS A 7 26.41 9.37 11.71
C LYS A 7 24.87 9.39 11.67
N ILE A 8 24.25 8.48 10.90
CA ILE A 8 22.79 8.30 10.88
C ILE A 8 22.28 7.92 12.27
N GLU A 9 22.90 6.93 12.93
CA GLU A 9 22.49 6.49 14.26
C GLU A 9 22.58 7.61 15.30
N LYS A 10 23.66 8.41 15.25
CA LYS A 10 23.83 9.58 16.12
C LYS A 10 22.74 10.63 15.87
N ILE A 11 22.44 10.94 14.61
CA ILE A 11 21.37 11.88 14.24
C ILE A 11 20.02 11.38 14.76
N LEU A 12 19.68 10.12 14.50
CA LEU A 12 18.42 9.51 14.98
C LEU A 12 18.29 9.58 16.51
N LYS A 13 19.38 9.30 17.25
CA LYS A 13 19.39 9.40 18.72
C LYS A 13 19.16 10.83 19.20
N VAL A 14 19.86 11.81 18.62
CA VAL A 14 19.70 13.23 19.00
C VAL A 14 18.28 13.72 18.70
N THR A 15 17.74 13.39 17.52
CA THR A 15 16.37 13.75 17.13
C THR A 15 15.33 13.08 18.02
N ALA A 16 15.52 11.80 18.38
CA ALA A 16 14.62 11.07 19.26
C ALA A 16 14.57 11.68 20.67
N ILE A 17 15.74 12.04 21.24
CA ILE A 17 15.83 12.70 22.54
C ILE A 17 15.15 14.07 22.50
N GLY A 18 15.47 14.89 21.48
CA GLY A 18 14.86 16.21 21.32
C GLY A 18 13.33 16.13 21.25
N THR A 19 12.82 15.24 20.41
CA THR A 19 11.37 15.02 20.24
C THR A 19 10.71 14.55 21.54
N GLY A 20 11.33 13.63 22.27
CA GLY A 20 10.82 13.15 23.57
C GLY A 20 10.76 14.25 24.63
N VAL A 21 11.78 15.11 24.72
CA VAL A 21 11.80 16.27 25.63
C VAL A 21 10.71 17.27 25.24
N THR A 22 10.57 17.59 23.96
CA THR A 22 9.51 18.48 23.47
C THR A 22 8.12 17.94 23.79
N PHE A 23 7.89 16.63 23.60
CA PHE A 23 6.62 15.99 23.95
C PHE A 23 6.29 16.11 25.43
N LEU A 24 7.25 15.81 26.31
CA LEU A 24 7.06 15.93 27.75
C LEU A 24 6.78 17.38 28.17
N GLY A 25 7.55 18.34 27.63
CA GLY A 25 7.35 19.76 27.88
C GLY A 25 5.96 20.25 27.46
N LEU A 26 5.54 19.95 26.23
CA LEU A 26 4.20 20.31 25.74
C LEU A 26 3.11 19.65 26.56
N ASN A 27 3.26 18.39 26.97
CA ASN A 27 2.27 17.70 27.79
C ASN A 27 2.13 18.33 29.20
N MET A 28 3.24 18.78 29.80
CA MET A 28 3.19 19.55 31.06
C MET A 28 2.46 20.88 30.88
N ILE A 29 2.72 21.61 29.80
CA ILE A 29 2.02 22.86 29.48
C ILE A 29 0.53 22.61 29.27
N ALA A 30 0.18 21.56 28.51
CA ALA A 30 -1.21 21.17 28.25
C ALA A 30 -1.95 20.87 29.57
N LYS A 31 -1.34 20.10 30.48
CA LYS A 31 -1.93 19.84 31.81
C LYS A 31 -2.14 21.12 32.61
N LYS A 32 -1.18 22.04 32.61
CA LYS A 32 -1.29 23.32 33.34
C LYS A 32 -2.37 24.23 32.76
N LYS A 33 -2.57 24.21 31.43
CA LYS A 33 -3.53 25.05 30.72
C LYS A 33 -4.94 24.45 30.62
N LYS A 34 -5.12 23.16 30.95
CA LYS A 34 -6.39 22.46 30.75
C LYS A 34 -7.55 23.13 31.49
N GLY A 35 -7.39 23.44 32.77
CA GLY A 35 -8.44 24.09 33.58
C GLY A 35 -8.88 25.44 33.01
N ASP A 36 -7.91 26.29 32.64
CA ASP A 36 -8.19 27.60 32.03
C ASP A 36 -8.92 27.47 30.68
N SER A 37 -8.66 26.39 29.94
CA SER A 37 -9.28 26.16 28.63
C SER A 37 -10.75 25.73 28.69
N VAL A 38 -11.24 25.30 29.85
CA VAL A 38 -12.64 24.89 30.10
C VAL A 38 -13.32 25.75 31.17
N PHE A 39 -12.83 26.98 31.36
CA PHE A 39 -13.41 27.97 32.28
C PHE A 39 -13.52 27.46 33.73
N GLU A 40 -12.55 26.67 34.19
CA GLU A 40 -12.59 26.10 35.54
C GLU A 40 -12.61 27.18 36.63
N LYS A 41 -11.95 28.33 36.36
CA LYS A 41 -11.85 29.50 37.25
C LYS A 41 -12.91 30.59 36.99
N GLU A 42 -13.55 30.57 35.82
CA GLU A 42 -14.51 31.58 35.36
C GLU A 42 -15.92 30.95 35.39
N LYS A 43 -16.52 30.83 36.58
CA LYS A 43 -17.76 30.07 36.77
C LYS A 43 -18.96 30.63 36.00
N ASP A 44 -19.01 31.95 35.82
CA ASP A 44 -19.98 32.68 35.01
C ASP A 44 -19.91 32.31 33.52
N GLN A 45 -18.74 31.85 33.06
CA GLN A 45 -18.53 31.45 31.67
C GLN A 45 -18.85 29.97 31.42
N LYS A 46 -19.26 29.19 32.43
CA LYS A 46 -19.63 27.78 32.26
C LYS A 46 -21.02 27.62 31.65
N ASN A 47 -21.22 26.54 30.90
CA ASN A 47 -22.53 26.24 30.34
C ASN A 47 -23.49 25.74 31.44
N PRO A 48 -24.64 26.41 31.68
CA PRO A 48 -25.65 25.92 32.63
C PRO A 48 -26.30 24.58 32.23
N PHE A 49 -26.18 24.19 30.96
CA PHE A 49 -26.67 22.93 30.40
C PHE A 49 -25.61 21.82 30.33
N ALA A 50 -24.41 22.04 30.88
CA ALA A 50 -23.37 21.02 30.92
C ALA A 50 -23.88 19.74 31.60
N GLY A 51 -23.83 18.62 30.88
CA GLY A 51 -24.29 17.32 31.37
C GLY A 51 -25.82 17.10 31.39
N LYS A 52 -26.63 18.07 30.95
CA LYS A 52 -28.10 17.96 30.90
C LYS A 52 -28.58 17.64 29.50
N LYS A 53 -29.71 16.96 29.34
CA LYS A 53 -30.45 16.91 28.07
C LYS A 53 -31.20 18.20 27.86
N VAL A 54 -31.25 18.68 26.63
CA VAL A 54 -31.90 19.95 26.29
C VAL A 54 -32.86 19.82 25.11
N VAL A 55 -33.88 20.66 25.11
CA VAL A 55 -34.76 20.93 23.96
C VAL A 55 -34.78 22.41 23.68
N PHE A 56 -35.06 22.79 22.44
CA PHE A 56 -35.27 24.17 22.07
C PHE A 56 -36.76 24.51 22.21
N VAL A 57 -37.05 25.66 22.83
CA VAL A 57 -38.40 26.20 22.98
C VAL A 57 -38.44 27.54 22.26
N GLU A 58 -39.28 27.64 21.24
CA GLU A 58 -39.51 28.88 20.51
C GLU A 58 -40.27 29.87 21.40
N ASP A 59 -39.77 31.11 21.47
CA ASP A 59 -40.38 32.21 22.21
C ASP A 59 -40.10 33.52 21.46
N GLU A 60 -41.15 34.18 20.96
CA GLU A 60 -41.01 35.41 20.18
C GLU A 60 -40.47 36.60 20.99
N SER A 61 -40.54 36.52 22.33
CA SER A 61 -40.05 37.55 23.24
C SER A 61 -38.54 37.50 23.48
N ASP A 62 -37.89 36.38 23.12
CA ASP A 62 -36.46 36.21 23.23
C ASP A 62 -35.69 36.93 22.11
N GLU A 63 -34.40 37.19 22.38
CA GLU A 63 -33.48 37.67 21.35
C GLU A 63 -33.23 36.58 20.29
N GLU A 64 -32.94 37.02 19.06
CA GLU A 64 -32.59 36.09 17.98
C GLU A 64 -31.21 35.47 18.24
N ASN A 65 -31.18 34.14 18.31
CA ASN A 65 -29.94 33.39 18.54
C ASN A 65 -29.10 33.28 17.25
N ALA A 66 -27.91 32.69 17.33
CA ALA A 66 -27.01 32.62 16.17
C ALA A 66 -27.49 31.69 15.05
N ASP A 67 -28.57 30.91 15.27
CA ASP A 67 -29.25 30.11 14.26
C ASP A 67 -30.36 30.89 13.52
N GLY A 68 -30.61 32.15 13.90
CA GLY A 68 -31.60 33.03 13.25
C GLY A 68 -33.04 32.85 13.76
N VAL A 69 -33.20 32.27 14.95
CA VAL A 69 -34.52 31.95 15.55
C VAL A 69 -34.60 32.56 16.95
N ARG A 70 -35.81 32.96 17.37
CA ARG A 70 -36.07 33.44 18.74
C ARG A 70 -36.56 32.31 19.63
N GLY A 71 -35.92 32.17 20.79
CA GLY A 71 -36.20 31.11 21.76
C GLY A 71 -34.95 30.72 22.55
N HIS A 72 -35.10 29.75 23.46
CA HIS A 72 -34.04 29.33 24.38
C HIS A 72 -33.99 27.81 24.58
N LEU A 73 -32.90 27.33 25.21
CA LEU A 73 -32.77 25.94 25.63
C LEU A 73 -33.43 25.69 26.98
N GLU A 74 -34.18 24.60 27.10
CA GLU A 74 -34.69 24.09 28.37
C GLU A 74 -34.08 22.73 28.70
N ALA A 75 -33.76 22.51 29.99
CA ALA A 75 -33.22 21.23 30.45
C ALA A 75 -34.35 20.22 30.73
N VAL A 76 -34.32 19.08 30.05
CA VAL A 76 -35.36 18.02 30.15
C VAL A 76 -34.86 16.74 30.83
N GLY A 77 -33.62 16.71 31.31
CA GLY A 77 -33.06 15.59 32.06
C GLY A 77 -31.55 15.60 32.15
N GLU A 78 -30.97 14.48 32.58
CA GLU A 78 -29.52 14.27 32.67
C GLU A 78 -29.00 13.47 31.47
N THR A 79 -27.84 13.84 30.94
CA THR A 79 -27.15 13.10 29.86
C THR A 79 -26.36 11.93 30.47
N LYS A 80 -26.55 10.72 29.93
CA LYS A 80 -25.79 9.53 30.38
C LYS A 80 -24.38 9.53 29.79
N LYS A 81 -23.36 9.65 30.64
CA LYS A 81 -21.94 9.51 30.25
C LYS A 81 -21.61 8.07 29.87
N SER A 82 -21.67 7.73 28.59
CA SER A 82 -21.22 6.44 28.07
C SER A 82 -20.17 6.62 26.98
N LYS A 83 -18.91 6.37 27.32
CA LYS A 83 -17.81 6.32 26.34
C LYS A 83 -17.44 4.87 26.06
N GLY A 84 -17.46 4.49 24.79
CA GLY A 84 -16.87 3.24 24.32
C GLY A 84 -15.35 3.18 24.55
N ILE A 85 -14.79 1.98 24.44
CA ILE A 85 -13.33 1.76 24.57
C ILE A 85 -12.55 2.53 23.50
N TYR A 86 -13.12 2.66 22.30
CA TYR A 86 -12.54 3.37 21.17
C TYR A 86 -12.32 4.86 21.48
N ASP A 87 -13.39 5.64 21.74
CA ASP A 87 -13.28 7.09 22.06
C ASP A 87 -12.33 7.34 23.23
N ARG A 88 -12.48 6.56 24.31
CA ARG A 88 -11.76 6.83 25.58
C ARG A 88 -10.25 6.66 25.46
N TYR A 89 -9.79 5.63 24.76
CA TYR A 89 -8.38 5.24 24.77
C TYR A 89 -7.73 5.31 23.38
N ILE A 90 -8.36 4.72 22.37
CA ILE A 90 -7.76 4.55 21.04
C ILE A 90 -7.79 5.88 20.28
N LYS A 91 -8.96 6.50 20.18
CA LYS A 91 -9.15 7.79 19.52
C LYS A 91 -8.31 8.88 20.19
N ARG A 92 -8.34 8.94 21.52
CA ARG A 92 -7.51 9.88 22.28
C ARG A 92 -6.01 9.69 22.05
N ALA A 93 -5.53 8.46 21.96
CA ALA A 93 -4.14 8.17 21.63
C ALA A 93 -3.75 8.72 20.25
N ILE A 94 -4.59 8.47 19.25
CA ILE A 94 -4.41 8.96 17.88
C ILE A 94 -4.40 10.49 17.85
N ASP A 95 -5.34 11.13 18.54
CA ASP A 95 -5.42 12.58 18.65
C ASP A 95 -4.13 13.19 19.19
N VAL A 96 -3.59 12.65 20.28
CA VAL A 96 -2.34 13.15 20.89
C VAL A 96 -1.17 12.98 19.93
N VAL A 97 -1.09 11.84 19.24
CA VAL A 97 0.01 11.55 18.31
C VAL A 97 -0.05 12.47 17.08
N LEU A 98 -1.21 12.58 16.44
CA LEU A 98 -1.42 13.41 15.26
C LEU A 98 -1.25 14.88 15.57
N SER A 99 -1.83 15.36 16.68
CA SER A 99 -1.73 16.77 17.06
C SER A 99 -0.31 17.16 17.47
N PHE A 100 0.42 16.32 18.20
CA PHE A 100 1.84 16.59 18.50
C PHE A 100 2.69 16.63 17.23
N GLY A 101 2.53 15.64 16.33
CA GLY A 101 3.20 15.63 15.04
C GLY A 101 2.90 16.89 14.22
N GLY A 102 1.61 17.28 14.17
CA GLY A 102 1.16 18.51 13.54
C GLY A 102 1.82 19.76 14.12
N LEU A 103 1.83 19.92 15.45
CA LEU A 103 2.46 21.07 16.12
C LEU A 103 3.95 21.18 15.81
N VAL A 104 4.67 20.05 15.75
CA VAL A 104 6.11 20.04 15.45
C VAL A 104 6.36 20.36 13.96
N VAL A 105 5.72 19.63 13.05
CA VAL A 105 5.95 19.74 11.61
C VAL A 105 5.51 21.10 11.06
N LEU A 106 4.38 21.61 11.54
CA LEU A 106 3.83 22.88 11.07
C LEU A 106 4.45 24.08 11.80
N SER A 107 5.31 23.90 12.81
CA SER A 107 5.87 25.01 13.59
C SER A 107 6.51 26.15 12.76
N PRO A 108 7.20 25.91 11.63
CA PRO A 108 7.69 27.00 10.78
C PRO A 108 6.56 27.79 10.12
N ILE A 109 5.47 27.11 9.74
CA ILE A 109 4.27 27.73 9.17
C ILE A 109 3.55 28.57 10.25
N TYR A 110 3.42 28.05 11.48
CA TYR A 110 2.88 28.83 12.59
C TYR A 110 3.67 30.12 12.82
N ALA A 111 5.01 30.04 12.79
CA ALA A 111 5.86 31.21 12.97
C ALA A 111 5.69 32.23 11.83
N GLY A 112 5.66 31.78 10.58
CA GLY A 112 5.43 32.65 9.42
C GLY A 112 4.08 33.36 9.46
N ILE A 113 3.00 32.63 9.77
CA ILE A 113 1.66 33.21 9.92
C ILE A 113 1.62 34.18 11.10
N ALA A 114 2.23 33.85 12.23
CA ALA A 114 2.30 34.72 13.40
C ALA A 114 2.98 36.06 13.09
N ILE A 115 4.08 36.02 12.33
CA ILE A 115 4.78 37.23 11.85
C ILE A 115 3.88 38.02 10.91
N ALA A 116 3.25 37.37 9.93
CA ALA A 116 2.36 38.04 8.98
C ALA A 116 1.19 38.75 9.67
N ILE A 117 0.54 38.10 10.64
CA ILE A 117 -0.55 38.69 11.44
C ILE A 117 -0.06 39.90 12.25
N LYS A 118 1.14 39.82 12.83
CA LYS A 118 1.73 40.91 13.61
C LYS A 118 2.08 42.13 12.76
N ILE A 119 2.48 41.92 11.50
CA ILE A 119 2.78 42.98 10.54
C ILE A 119 1.49 43.63 10.02
N ASP A 120 0.45 42.84 9.73
CA ASP A 120 -0.79 43.32 9.10
C ASP A 120 -1.68 44.11 10.07
N ASP A 121 -1.80 43.67 11.33
CA ASP A 121 -2.53 44.38 12.39
C ASP A 121 -1.86 44.13 13.75
N PRO A 122 -1.09 45.05 14.35
CA PRO A 122 -0.41 44.77 15.62
C PRO A 122 -1.36 44.35 16.76
N GLY A 123 -1.11 43.20 17.38
CA GLY A 123 -1.88 42.71 18.54
C GLY A 123 -1.72 41.20 18.77
N PRO A 124 -2.56 40.53 19.58
CA PRO A 124 -2.46 39.09 19.81
C PRO A 124 -2.53 38.27 18.50
N VAL A 125 -1.66 37.27 18.35
CA VAL A 125 -1.64 36.40 17.16
C VAL A 125 -2.86 35.48 17.12
N PHE A 126 -3.27 34.99 18.29
CA PHE A 126 -4.39 34.08 18.44
C PHE A 126 -5.66 34.82 18.82
N PHE A 127 -6.76 34.39 18.22
CA PHE A 127 -8.12 34.72 18.62
C PHE A 127 -8.71 33.52 19.37
N THR A 128 -9.44 33.78 20.45
CA THR A 128 -10.10 32.73 21.24
C THR A 128 -11.59 33.01 21.37
N GLN A 129 -12.43 32.00 21.18
CA GLN A 129 -13.89 32.12 21.28
C GLN A 129 -14.47 31.00 22.15
N LYS A 130 -15.59 31.27 22.82
CA LYS A 130 -16.37 30.25 23.53
C LYS A 130 -17.07 29.30 22.54
N ARG A 131 -16.92 27.99 22.75
CA ARG A 131 -17.54 26.94 21.93
C ARG A 131 -18.12 25.81 22.78
N VAL A 132 -19.14 25.15 22.22
CA VAL A 132 -19.77 23.97 22.81
C VAL A 132 -18.90 22.75 22.57
N GLY A 133 -18.48 22.11 23.65
CA GLY A 133 -17.71 20.86 23.66
C GLY A 133 -18.55 19.65 24.06
N GLN A 134 -17.86 18.58 24.43
CA GLN A 134 -18.46 17.32 24.82
C GLN A 134 -19.41 17.50 26.03
N ASN A 135 -20.58 16.86 25.97
CA ASN A 135 -21.67 17.01 26.94
C ASN A 135 -22.09 18.47 27.17
N LYS A 136 -21.93 19.30 26.12
CA LYS A 136 -22.21 20.74 26.14
C LYS A 136 -21.32 21.56 27.08
N GLU A 137 -20.22 21.01 27.60
CA GLU A 137 -19.25 21.80 28.37
C GLU A 137 -18.58 22.85 27.46
N PHE A 138 -18.48 24.10 27.92
CA PHE A 138 -17.80 25.13 27.14
C PHE A 138 -16.29 25.01 27.20
N PHE A 139 -15.63 25.33 26.08
CA PHE A 139 -14.18 25.47 26.00
C PHE A 139 -13.77 26.66 25.14
N LYS A 140 -12.52 27.11 25.32
CA LYS A 140 -11.89 28.16 24.50
C LYS A 140 -11.29 27.52 23.26
N ILE A 141 -11.83 27.82 22.08
CA ILE A 141 -11.25 27.40 20.79
C ILE A 141 -10.18 28.39 20.36
N HIS A 142 -9.05 27.92 19.83
CA HIS A 142 -7.97 28.76 19.34
C HIS A 142 -7.99 28.86 17.82
N LYS A 143 -7.88 30.08 17.31
CA LYS A 143 -7.70 30.38 15.89
C LYS A 143 -6.59 31.41 15.71
N PHE A 144 -6.05 31.51 14.50
CA PHE A 144 -5.28 32.69 14.15
C PHE A 144 -6.23 33.86 13.95
N ARG A 145 -5.85 35.03 14.46
CA ARG A 145 -6.64 36.23 14.30
C ARG A 145 -6.65 36.63 12.83
N SER A 146 -7.84 36.65 12.24
CA SER A 146 -8.11 37.03 10.84
C SER A 146 -8.91 38.33 10.71
N MET A 147 -9.27 38.95 11.84
CA MET A 147 -10.02 40.22 11.89
C MET A 147 -9.23 41.27 12.68
N LYS A 148 -9.51 42.55 12.41
CA LYS A 148 -8.91 43.71 13.08
C LYS A 148 -9.21 43.71 14.57
N MET A 149 -8.32 44.27 15.38
CA MET A 149 -8.55 44.47 16.82
C MET A 149 -9.79 45.30 17.19
N SER A 150 -10.28 46.13 16.27
CA SER A 150 -11.49 46.96 16.45
C SER A 150 -12.81 46.18 16.27
N THR A 151 -12.75 44.88 15.95
CA THR A 151 -13.94 44.04 15.76
C THR A 151 -14.59 43.70 17.11
N PRO A 152 -15.93 43.79 17.25
CA PRO A 152 -16.64 43.31 18.43
C PRO A 152 -16.28 41.84 18.77
N HIS A 153 -15.92 41.57 20.02
CA HIS A 153 -15.53 40.24 20.47
C HIS A 153 -16.75 39.32 20.66
N ASP A 154 -16.58 38.02 20.44
CA ASP A 154 -17.61 36.97 20.62
C ASP A 154 -18.89 37.07 19.78
N VAL A 155 -18.95 37.97 18.80
CA VAL A 155 -20.04 38.02 17.81
C VAL A 155 -19.71 37.16 16.59
N PRO A 156 -20.60 36.27 16.14
CA PRO A 156 -20.41 35.52 14.90
C PRO A 156 -20.26 36.45 13.68
N THR A 157 -19.41 36.09 12.72
CA THR A 157 -19.11 36.95 11.56
C THR A 157 -20.35 37.27 10.73
N HIS A 158 -21.32 36.36 10.63
CA HIS A 158 -22.57 36.56 9.90
C HIS A 158 -23.57 37.50 10.60
N MET A 159 -23.34 37.82 11.87
CA MET A 159 -24.14 38.80 12.62
C MET A 159 -23.55 40.21 12.54
N LEU A 160 -22.43 40.40 11.83
CA LEU A 160 -21.87 41.73 11.56
C LEU A 160 -22.50 42.30 10.29
N GLY A 161 -22.93 43.57 10.33
CA GLY A 161 -23.63 44.20 9.20
C GLY A 161 -22.78 44.34 7.92
N ASP A 162 -21.48 44.59 8.07
CA ASP A 162 -20.49 44.50 6.99
C ASP A 162 -19.26 43.77 7.55
N PRO A 163 -19.17 42.45 7.37
CA PRO A 163 -18.08 41.64 7.92
C PRO A 163 -16.73 41.92 7.25
N ASP A 164 -16.75 42.27 5.96
CA ASP A 164 -15.55 42.44 5.12
C ASP A 164 -14.68 43.60 5.61
N GLN A 165 -15.28 44.67 6.14
CA GLN A 165 -14.54 45.82 6.68
C GLN A 165 -13.58 45.45 7.83
N TYR A 166 -13.92 44.38 8.57
CA TYR A 166 -13.21 43.92 9.75
C TYR A 166 -12.15 42.87 9.44
N ILE A 167 -12.16 42.27 8.25
CA ILE A 167 -11.19 41.23 7.85
C ILE A 167 -9.87 41.88 7.43
N THR A 168 -8.74 41.39 7.96
CA THR A 168 -7.41 41.91 7.56
C THR A 168 -6.97 41.31 6.23
N ARG A 169 -5.92 41.86 5.58
CA ARG A 169 -5.45 41.34 4.28
C ARG A 169 -4.92 39.90 4.42
N VAL A 170 -4.11 39.67 5.45
CA VAL A 170 -3.65 38.33 5.83
C VAL A 170 -4.83 37.47 6.28
N GLY A 171 -5.77 38.04 7.03
CA GLY A 171 -6.98 37.37 7.48
C GLY A 171 -7.83 36.79 6.35
N LYS A 172 -8.00 37.56 5.27
CA LYS A 172 -8.71 37.11 4.05
C LYS A 172 -8.05 35.88 3.43
N PHE A 173 -6.73 35.88 3.35
CA PHE A 173 -5.97 34.71 2.89
C PHE A 173 -6.12 33.51 3.83
N LEU A 174 -5.99 33.72 5.14
CA LEU A 174 -6.09 32.65 6.14
C LEU A 174 -7.45 31.96 6.10
N ARG A 175 -8.55 32.73 6.05
CA ARG A 175 -9.93 32.21 5.99
C ARG A 175 -10.18 31.42 4.71
N LYS A 176 -9.80 31.98 3.55
CA LYS A 176 -9.96 31.34 2.24
C LYS A 176 -9.34 29.95 2.20
N HIS A 177 -8.20 29.77 2.87
CA HIS A 177 -7.47 28.49 2.91
C HIS A 177 -7.69 27.70 4.21
N SER A 178 -8.62 28.13 5.08
CA SER A 178 -8.86 27.55 6.42
C SER A 178 -7.60 27.43 7.30
N LEU A 179 -6.56 28.23 7.01
CA LEU A 179 -5.32 28.25 7.77
C LEU A 179 -5.52 28.91 9.14
N ASP A 180 -6.57 29.72 9.30
CA ASP A 180 -6.94 30.33 10.57
C ASP A 180 -7.30 29.29 11.66
N GLU A 181 -7.65 28.07 11.26
CA GLU A 181 -8.05 26.99 12.16
C GLU A 181 -6.90 26.13 12.64
N LEU A 182 -5.69 26.28 12.09
CA LEU A 182 -4.53 25.49 12.52
C LEU A 182 -4.29 25.53 14.04
N PRO A 183 -4.46 26.64 14.77
CA PRO A 183 -4.26 26.63 16.23
C PRO A 183 -5.17 25.66 17.00
N GLN A 184 -6.28 25.19 16.41
CA GLN A 184 -7.11 24.14 17.02
C GLN A 184 -6.38 22.80 17.17
N ILE A 185 -5.27 22.56 16.47
CA ILE A 185 -4.41 21.39 16.73
C ILE A 185 -3.93 21.38 18.19
N TRP A 186 -3.71 22.55 18.80
CA TRP A 186 -3.44 22.66 20.23
C TRP A 186 -4.65 22.23 21.09
N ASP A 187 -5.87 22.57 20.68
CA ASP A 187 -7.11 22.17 21.36
C ASP A 187 -7.35 20.65 21.29
N ILE A 188 -6.89 20.01 20.22
CA ILE A 188 -6.82 18.55 20.12
C ILE A 188 -5.76 18.01 21.09
N PHE A 189 -4.55 18.56 21.10
CA PHE A 189 -3.47 18.10 21.96
C PHE A 189 -3.81 18.22 23.46
N ILE A 190 -4.38 19.34 23.89
CA ILE A 190 -4.84 19.56 25.28
C ILE A 190 -6.09 18.73 25.62
N GLY A 191 -6.82 18.27 24.59
CA GLY A 191 -7.92 17.32 24.69
C GLY A 191 -9.30 17.95 24.86
N ASN A 192 -9.48 19.20 24.45
CA ASN A 192 -10.80 19.83 24.30
C ASN A 192 -11.51 19.34 23.04
N MET A 193 -10.74 19.09 21.99
CA MET A 193 -11.22 18.61 20.68
C MET A 193 -10.62 17.24 20.34
N SER A 194 -11.11 16.67 19.24
CA SER A 194 -10.54 15.53 18.54
C SER A 194 -10.19 15.94 17.09
N VAL A 195 -9.37 15.15 16.40
CA VAL A 195 -9.14 15.36 14.97
C VAL A 195 -10.45 15.19 14.21
N ILE A 196 -11.20 14.13 14.52
CA ILE A 196 -12.49 13.81 13.89
C ILE A 196 -13.61 13.86 14.92
N GLY A 197 -14.69 14.57 14.59
CA GLY A 197 -15.90 14.66 15.38
C GLY A 197 -16.81 15.77 14.87
N PRO A 198 -18.01 15.95 15.45
CA PRO A 198 -18.91 17.05 15.09
C PRO A 198 -18.20 18.39 15.27
N ARG A 199 -18.33 19.30 14.29
CA ARG A 199 -17.69 20.62 14.41
C ARG A 199 -18.26 21.39 15.62
N PRO A 200 -17.44 22.06 16.45
CA PRO A 200 -17.92 22.71 17.66
C PRO A 200 -18.92 23.83 17.34
N ALA A 201 -20.12 23.74 17.89
CA ALA A 201 -21.14 24.78 17.77
C ALA A 201 -20.70 26.04 18.51
N LEU A 202 -21.21 27.20 18.07
CA LEU A 202 -21.16 28.41 18.89
C LEU A 202 -21.98 28.20 20.17
N TRP A 203 -21.67 28.99 21.19
CA TRP A 203 -22.32 28.90 22.48
C TRP A 203 -23.80 29.33 22.46
N ASN A 204 -24.20 30.10 21.44
CA ASN A 204 -25.54 30.65 21.22
C ASN A 204 -26.25 30.08 19.98
N GLN A 205 -25.88 28.86 19.54
CA GLN A 205 -26.57 28.12 18.48
C GLN A 205 -27.52 27.09 19.10
N ASP A 206 -28.58 27.58 19.73
CA ASP A 206 -29.47 26.79 20.57
C ASP A 206 -30.24 25.73 19.76
N VAL A 207 -30.67 26.05 18.54
CA VAL A 207 -31.36 25.11 17.67
C VAL A 207 -30.43 23.96 17.28
N LEU A 208 -29.20 24.27 16.87
CA LEU A 208 -28.21 23.24 16.54
C LEU A 208 -27.84 22.37 17.75
N ILE A 209 -27.69 22.98 18.93
CA ILE A 209 -27.37 22.25 20.16
C ILE A 209 -28.51 21.28 20.52
N ALA A 210 -29.76 21.74 20.49
CA ALA A 210 -30.93 20.89 20.76
C ALA A 210 -31.09 19.78 19.70
N GLU A 211 -30.90 20.11 18.43
CA GLU A 211 -31.05 19.13 17.34
C GLU A 211 -29.99 18.02 17.44
N ARG A 212 -28.73 18.37 17.76
CA ARG A 212 -27.66 17.40 18.02
C ARG A 212 -27.91 16.52 19.24
N GLU A 213 -28.70 16.98 20.21
CA GLU A 213 -29.08 16.18 21.38
C GLU A 213 -29.91 14.96 20.98
N LYS A 214 -30.77 15.09 19.96
CA LYS A 214 -31.62 13.99 19.44
C LYS A 214 -30.79 12.81 18.92
N TYR A 215 -29.59 13.09 18.41
CA TYR A 215 -28.71 12.11 17.78
C TYR A 215 -27.42 11.83 18.56
N HIS A 216 -27.34 12.23 19.83
CA HIS A 216 -26.15 12.02 20.68
C HIS A 216 -24.86 12.68 20.17
N ALA A 217 -24.96 13.62 19.22
CA ALA A 217 -23.79 14.29 18.64
C ALA A 217 -23.07 15.20 19.66
N ASN A 218 -23.78 15.68 20.68
CA ASN A 218 -23.19 16.43 21.79
C ASN A 218 -22.42 15.53 22.78
N ASP A 219 -22.59 14.21 22.73
CA ASP A 219 -22.03 13.28 23.71
C ASP A 219 -20.56 12.94 23.41
N VAL A 220 -20.06 13.26 22.21
CA VAL A 220 -18.68 13.04 21.75
C VAL A 220 -17.86 14.34 21.76
N LYS A 221 -16.54 14.22 21.60
CA LYS A 221 -15.70 15.42 21.48
C LYS A 221 -15.94 16.11 20.14
N PRO A 222 -15.97 17.46 20.12
CA PRO A 222 -16.00 18.16 18.86
C PRO A 222 -14.72 17.91 18.05
N GLY A 223 -14.85 17.87 16.74
CA GLY A 223 -13.77 17.66 15.79
C GLY A 223 -13.27 18.97 15.16
N LEU A 224 -12.00 18.97 14.75
CA LEU A 224 -11.51 19.96 13.77
C LEU A 224 -12.24 19.76 12.42
N THR A 225 -12.49 18.50 12.07
CA THR A 225 -13.33 18.07 10.96
C THR A 225 -14.22 16.90 11.36
N GLY A 226 -15.21 16.53 10.54
CA GLY A 226 -16.17 15.48 10.84
C GLY A 226 -17.00 15.06 9.64
N TRP A 227 -17.93 14.13 9.85
CA TRP A 227 -18.77 13.58 8.78
C TRP A 227 -19.61 14.64 8.08
N ALA A 228 -20.26 15.54 8.83
CA ALA A 228 -20.99 16.66 8.23
C ALA A 228 -20.08 17.62 7.46
N GLN A 229 -18.83 17.83 7.91
CA GLN A 229 -17.88 18.70 7.22
C GLN A 229 -17.48 18.21 5.84
N ILE A 230 -17.44 16.89 5.62
CA ILE A 230 -17.06 16.31 4.32
C ILE A 230 -18.25 16.05 3.38
N ASN A 231 -19.49 16.22 3.87
CA ASN A 231 -20.72 15.98 3.10
C ASN A 231 -21.52 17.27 2.82
N GLY A 232 -20.93 18.46 3.00
CA GLY A 232 -21.59 19.75 2.67
C GLY A 232 -21.16 20.92 3.54
N ARG A 233 -20.48 20.66 4.67
CA ARG A 233 -19.83 21.68 5.51
C ARG A 233 -20.78 22.77 6.01
N ASP A 234 -20.72 23.95 5.44
CA ASP A 234 -21.49 25.13 5.86
C ASP A 234 -22.78 25.30 5.02
N GLU A 235 -22.99 24.47 3.99
CA GLU A 235 -24.19 24.46 3.14
C GLU A 235 -25.35 23.60 3.72
N LEU A 236 -25.06 22.81 4.76
CA LEU A 236 -26.03 21.87 5.34
C LEU A 236 -26.99 22.55 6.32
N GLU A 237 -28.29 22.40 6.11
CA GLU A 237 -29.32 22.76 7.10
C GLU A 237 -29.09 22.07 8.45
N ILE A 238 -29.50 22.74 9.53
CA ILE A 238 -29.29 22.28 10.92
C ILE A 238 -29.76 20.83 11.15
N PRO A 239 -30.98 20.41 10.74
CA PRO A 239 -31.43 19.03 10.93
C PRO A 239 -30.57 18.00 10.20
N VAL A 240 -30.18 18.30 8.96
CA VAL A 240 -29.34 17.41 8.14
C VAL A 240 -27.94 17.29 8.75
N LYS A 241 -27.36 18.42 9.18
CA LYS A 241 -26.07 18.49 9.85
C LYS A 241 -26.05 17.68 11.14
N ALA A 242 -27.06 17.87 12.00
CA ALA A 242 -27.18 17.15 13.26
C ALA A 242 -27.35 15.64 13.05
N LYS A 243 -28.13 15.24 12.04
CA LYS A 243 -28.31 13.83 11.66
C LYS A 243 -27.00 13.19 11.17
N LEU A 244 -26.23 13.88 10.33
CA LEU A 244 -24.91 13.42 9.90
C LEU A 244 -23.93 13.32 11.07
N ASP A 245 -23.91 14.32 11.95
CA ASP A 245 -23.10 14.26 13.17
C ASP A 245 -23.52 13.08 14.06
N GLY A 246 -24.81 12.75 14.12
CA GLY A 246 -25.35 11.55 14.75
C GLY A 246 -24.93 10.23 14.12
N GLU A 247 -25.00 10.14 12.79
CA GLU A 247 -24.54 8.98 12.02
C GLU A 247 -23.05 8.69 12.29
N TYR A 248 -22.25 9.75 12.43
CA TYR A 248 -20.85 9.63 12.85
C TYR A 248 -20.74 8.98 14.24
N VAL A 249 -21.56 9.39 15.22
CA VAL A 249 -21.55 8.81 16.57
C VAL A 249 -21.94 7.34 16.55
N GLU A 250 -22.95 6.96 15.75
CA GLU A 250 -23.39 5.56 15.62
C GLU A 250 -22.31 4.66 15.01
N LYS A 251 -21.57 5.18 14.02
CA LYS A 251 -20.54 4.44 13.26
C LYS A 251 -19.13 4.67 13.80
N GLU A 252 -19.00 5.31 14.97
CA GLU A 252 -17.73 5.78 15.49
C GLU A 252 -16.74 4.61 15.61
N SER A 253 -15.72 4.66 14.76
CA SER A 253 -14.72 3.62 14.63
C SER A 253 -13.47 4.17 13.96
N LEU A 254 -12.37 3.44 14.11
CA LEU A 254 -11.09 3.78 13.47
C LEU A 254 -11.23 3.98 11.96
N LEU A 255 -11.97 3.08 11.30
CA LEU A 255 -12.20 3.13 9.86
C LEU A 255 -13.00 4.36 9.46
N PHE A 256 -14.02 4.72 10.24
CA PHE A 256 -14.86 5.87 9.97
C PHE A 256 -14.10 7.19 10.20
N ASP A 257 -13.27 7.26 11.24
CA ASP A 257 -12.37 8.40 11.47
C ASP A 257 -11.41 8.61 10.30
N ILE A 258 -10.80 7.53 9.79
CA ILE A 258 -9.92 7.61 8.62
C ILE A 258 -10.68 8.11 7.39
N LYS A 259 -11.91 7.61 7.16
CA LYS A 259 -12.78 8.07 6.07
C LYS A 259 -13.02 9.59 6.16
N CYS A 260 -13.37 10.10 7.33
CA CYS A 260 -13.58 11.53 7.57
C CYS A 260 -12.30 12.34 7.37
N PHE A 261 -11.17 11.86 7.90
CA PHE A 261 -9.87 12.53 7.78
C PHE A 261 -9.47 12.72 6.31
N LEU A 262 -9.57 11.65 5.51
CA LEU A 262 -9.20 11.68 4.10
C LEU A 262 -10.18 12.50 3.25
N GLY A 263 -11.48 12.43 3.55
CA GLY A 263 -12.48 13.31 2.90
C GLY A 263 -12.21 14.79 3.14
N THR A 264 -11.70 15.14 4.33
CA THR A 264 -11.38 16.53 4.70
C THR A 264 -10.22 17.07 3.87
N ILE A 265 -9.16 16.28 3.69
CA ILE A 265 -8.03 16.72 2.87
C ILE A 265 -8.51 17.03 1.44
N GLY A 266 -9.43 16.21 0.90
CA GLY A 266 -10.02 16.48 -0.40
C GLY A 266 -10.80 17.79 -0.44
N SER A 267 -11.75 17.99 0.48
CA SER A 267 -12.54 19.23 0.56
C SER A 267 -11.67 20.50 0.65
N VAL A 268 -10.62 20.48 1.50
CA VAL A 268 -9.73 21.64 1.68
C VAL A 268 -8.93 21.97 0.41
N LEU A 269 -8.48 20.94 -0.33
CA LEU A 269 -7.67 21.14 -1.54
C LEU A 269 -8.47 21.64 -2.74
N SER A 270 -9.76 21.32 -2.81
CA SER A 270 -10.64 21.84 -3.87
C SER A 270 -11.37 23.13 -3.51
N SER A 271 -11.24 23.61 -2.27
CA SER A 271 -12.01 24.77 -1.77
C SER A 271 -13.52 24.61 -1.94
N ASP A 272 -14.02 23.37 -2.02
CA ASP A 272 -15.45 23.08 -2.18
C ASP A 272 -16.20 23.38 -0.87
N GLY A 273 -17.32 24.12 -0.96
CA GLY A 273 -18.26 24.36 0.14
C GLY A 273 -17.86 25.41 1.19
N VAL A 274 -16.96 26.35 0.86
CA VAL A 274 -16.65 27.50 1.74
C VAL A 274 -17.62 28.65 1.44
N VAL A 275 -18.68 28.79 2.24
CA VAL A 275 -19.59 29.95 2.21
C VAL A 275 -19.27 30.88 3.38
N GLU A 276 -18.88 32.12 3.08
CA GLU A 276 -18.57 33.13 4.08
C GLU A 276 -19.87 33.62 4.73
N GLY A 277 -20.24 33.11 5.90
CA GLY A 277 -21.47 33.54 6.61
C GLY A 277 -22.33 32.43 7.21
N GLY A 278 -22.01 31.15 7.02
CA GLY A 278 -22.84 30.05 7.53
C GLY A 278 -24.22 29.97 6.84
N THR A 279 -25.07 29.07 7.33
CA THR A 279 -26.38 28.72 6.72
C THR A 279 -27.39 29.88 6.62
N GLY A 280 -27.17 30.99 7.32
CA GLY A 280 -28.10 32.13 7.35
C GLY A 280 -28.22 32.92 6.03
N GLU A 281 -27.26 32.81 5.11
CA GLU A 281 -27.39 33.44 3.78
C GLU A 281 -28.13 32.55 2.76
N LEU A 282 -28.13 31.23 2.93
CA LEU A 282 -28.74 30.29 1.98
C LEU A 282 -30.27 30.36 1.98
N THR A 283 -30.88 30.64 3.14
CA THR A 283 -32.33 30.86 3.27
C THR A 283 -32.82 32.10 2.51
N LYS A 284 -31.95 33.07 2.19
CA LYS A 284 -32.30 34.23 1.35
C LYS A 284 -32.14 33.96 -0.15
N ALA A 285 -31.36 32.96 -0.55
CA ALA A 285 -30.95 32.76 -1.94
C ALA A 285 -31.69 31.62 -2.68
N GLY A 286 -32.42 30.75 -2.00
CA GLY A 286 -33.35 29.80 -2.65
C GLY A 286 -32.74 28.85 -3.67
N ILE A 287 -31.51 28.37 -3.45
CA ILE A 287 -30.83 27.43 -4.35
C ILE A 287 -30.55 26.12 -3.60
N GLY A 288 -31.40 25.13 -3.83
CA GLY A 288 -31.08 23.73 -3.61
C GLY A 288 -30.70 23.11 -4.94
N ASP A 289 -29.49 22.57 -5.07
CA ASP A 289 -29.19 21.65 -6.16
C ASP A 289 -28.12 20.63 -5.77
N GLU A 290 -28.39 19.36 -6.06
CA GLU A 290 -27.49 18.23 -5.88
C GLU A 290 -26.34 18.34 -6.88
N ARG A 291 -25.12 18.58 -6.40
CA ARG A 291 -23.91 18.61 -7.25
C ARG A 291 -23.11 17.32 -7.14
N GLU A 292 -23.10 16.54 -8.22
CA GLU A 292 -22.16 15.43 -8.42
C GLU A 292 -20.72 15.94 -8.62
N ILE A 293 -19.76 15.29 -7.95
CA ILE A 293 -18.34 15.65 -7.98
C ILE A 293 -17.68 15.08 -9.24
N SER A 294 -17.00 15.94 -10.04
CA SER A 294 -16.29 15.49 -11.25
C SER A 294 -15.03 14.65 -10.94
N PRO A 295 -14.72 13.61 -11.74
CA PRO A 295 -13.60 12.69 -11.52
C PRO A 295 -12.21 13.36 -11.47
N GLU A 296 -12.01 14.45 -12.21
CA GLU A 296 -10.72 15.16 -12.29
C GLU A 296 -10.41 15.94 -11.01
N LYS A 297 -11.41 16.59 -10.41
CA LYS A 297 -11.27 17.29 -9.12
C LYS A 297 -10.91 16.31 -8.01
N ALA A 298 -11.55 15.13 -7.98
CA ALA A 298 -11.23 14.08 -7.03
C ALA A 298 -9.76 13.59 -7.15
N ALA A 299 -9.21 13.51 -8.38
CA ALA A 299 -7.82 13.08 -8.58
C ALA A 299 -6.78 14.07 -8.04
N GLN A 300 -7.04 15.38 -8.13
CA GLN A 300 -6.15 16.43 -7.63
C GLN A 300 -6.15 16.50 -6.09
N GLN A 301 -7.33 16.34 -5.48
CA GLN A 301 -7.54 16.21 -4.03
C GLN A 301 -6.74 15.04 -3.43
N ILE A 302 -6.69 13.90 -4.14
CA ILE A 302 -6.06 12.66 -3.68
C ILE A 302 -4.52 12.75 -3.67
N LYS A 303 -3.91 13.39 -4.67
CA LYS A 303 -2.44 13.54 -4.75
C LYS A 303 -1.86 14.36 -3.59
N ALA A 304 -2.54 15.43 -3.18
CA ALA A 304 -2.04 16.27 -2.10
C ALA A 304 -2.34 15.67 -0.70
N GLY A 305 -3.43 14.90 -0.53
CA GLY A 305 -3.64 14.13 0.69
C GLY A 305 -2.61 13.03 0.96
N ALA A 306 -2.16 12.35 -0.10
CA ALA A 306 -1.08 11.37 0.00
C ALA A 306 0.25 11.99 0.48
N LYS A 307 0.55 13.24 0.08
CA LYS A 307 1.78 13.95 0.45
C LYS A 307 1.78 14.36 1.93
N VAL A 308 0.63 14.79 2.45
CA VAL A 308 0.45 15.15 3.87
C VAL A 308 0.51 13.91 4.77
N MET A 309 -0.13 12.82 4.37
CA MET A 309 -0.09 11.55 5.12
C MET A 309 1.31 10.96 5.19
N GLY A 310 2.10 11.00 4.12
CA GLY A 310 3.50 10.54 4.15
C GLY A 310 4.37 11.29 5.17
N ALA A 311 4.11 12.59 5.38
CA ALA A 311 4.82 13.38 6.40
C ALA A 311 4.40 13.00 7.83
N LEU A 312 3.11 12.73 8.05
CA LEU A 312 2.57 12.28 9.35
C LEU A 312 3.05 10.86 9.72
N SER A 313 3.13 9.95 8.75
CA SER A 313 3.66 8.59 8.95
C SER A 313 5.11 8.60 9.43
N ALA A 314 5.96 9.44 8.83
CA ALA A 314 7.35 9.59 9.24
C ALA A 314 7.48 10.08 10.70
N ALA A 315 6.62 11.00 11.12
CA ALA A 315 6.57 11.48 12.50
C ALA A 315 6.07 10.40 13.48
N MET A 316 5.06 9.61 13.09
CA MET A 316 4.51 8.51 13.89
C MET A 316 5.52 7.37 14.13
N LEU A 317 6.28 6.96 13.11
CA LEU A 317 7.32 5.94 13.24
C LEU A 317 8.45 6.40 14.16
N GLY A 318 8.82 7.68 14.09
CA GLY A 318 9.74 8.31 15.04
C GLY A 318 9.24 8.21 16.48
N MET A 319 7.96 8.48 16.72
CA MET A 319 7.36 8.40 18.06
C MET A 319 7.19 6.97 18.58
N ALA A 320 6.81 6.02 17.74
CA ALA A 320 6.74 4.60 18.12
C ALA A 320 8.12 4.06 18.53
N GLY A 321 9.18 4.47 17.83
CA GLY A 321 10.57 4.18 18.19
C GLY A 321 10.96 4.77 19.55
N ILE A 322 10.54 6.01 19.84
CA ILE A 322 10.79 6.70 21.12
C ILE A 322 10.04 6.02 22.29
N VAL A 323 8.77 5.67 22.11
CA VAL A 323 7.98 4.97 23.14
C VAL A 323 8.58 3.59 23.43
N SER A 324 8.97 2.85 22.38
CA SER A 324 9.67 1.57 22.55
C SER A 324 10.99 1.77 23.32
N TRP A 325 11.76 2.81 23.01
CA TRP A 325 13.03 3.10 23.69
C TRP A 325 12.87 3.54 25.15
N ILE A 326 11.87 4.37 25.47
CA ILE A 326 11.57 4.81 26.85
C ILE A 326 11.16 3.62 27.73
N PHE A 327 10.42 2.66 27.18
CA PHE A 327 10.00 1.46 27.92
C PHE A 327 11.15 0.46 28.16
N PHE A 328 12.20 0.48 27.34
CA PHE A 328 13.38 -0.39 27.46
C PHE A 328 14.51 0.18 28.33
N ARG A 329 14.34 1.36 28.95
CA ARG A 329 15.39 2.03 29.75
C ARG A 329 15.21 1.93 31.27
N LYS A 330 14.30 1.11 31.79
CA LYS A 330 14.24 0.81 33.24
C LYS A 330 14.55 -0.65 33.50
N ASP A 331 15.53 -0.85 34.38
CA ASP A 331 16.05 -2.15 34.81
C ASP A 331 14.95 -3.17 35.12
N THR A 332 15.30 -4.39 34.73
CA THR A 332 14.57 -5.63 34.82
C THR A 332 14.10 -5.96 36.24
N THR A 333 12.78 -5.99 36.43
CA THR A 333 12.12 -6.91 37.39
C THR A 333 10.80 -7.44 36.82
N LYS A 334 10.52 -8.72 37.14
CA LYS A 334 9.49 -9.61 36.60
C LYS A 334 8.10 -8.96 36.37
N SER A 335 7.79 -8.61 35.12
CA SER A 335 6.41 -8.53 34.60
C SER A 335 6.40 -8.44 33.06
N ASP A 336 6.91 -9.48 32.38
CA ASP A 336 7.23 -9.41 30.94
C ASP A 336 6.06 -9.70 29.98
N LYS A 337 4.99 -10.38 30.39
CA LYS A 337 3.91 -10.76 29.44
C LYS A 337 2.98 -9.59 29.05
N LYS A 338 2.70 -8.66 29.96
CA LYS A 338 1.78 -7.52 29.70
C LYS A 338 2.44 -6.41 28.87
N LYS A 339 3.74 -6.14 29.10
CA LYS A 339 4.51 -5.08 28.41
C LYS A 339 4.75 -5.38 26.92
N HIS A 340 5.12 -6.62 26.59
CA HIS A 340 5.29 -7.05 25.20
C HIS A 340 3.97 -6.99 24.39
N THR A 341 2.83 -7.22 25.05
CA THR A 341 1.51 -7.19 24.40
C THR A 341 1.10 -5.77 24.00
N VAL A 342 1.42 -4.78 24.83
CA VAL A 342 1.10 -3.36 24.55
C VAL A 342 1.96 -2.83 23.41
N VAL A 343 3.28 -3.08 23.42
CA VAL A 343 4.19 -2.65 22.35
C VAL A 343 3.83 -3.30 21.01
N LYS A 344 3.53 -4.61 21.00
CA LYS A 344 3.03 -5.29 19.79
C LYS A 344 1.72 -4.67 19.28
N ARG A 345 0.81 -4.28 20.17
CA ARG A 345 -0.45 -3.60 19.79
C ARG A 345 -0.23 -2.21 19.20
N TRP A 346 0.74 -1.43 19.68
CA TRP A 346 1.04 -0.08 19.15
C TRP A 346 1.74 -0.11 17.79
N VAL A 347 2.70 -1.03 17.60
CA VAL A 347 3.34 -1.26 16.29
C VAL A 347 2.30 -1.77 15.28
N LEU A 348 1.41 -2.66 15.71
CA LEU A 348 0.32 -3.18 14.88
C LEU A 348 -0.71 -2.10 14.53
N LEU A 349 -1.08 -1.23 15.48
CA LEU A 349 -2.00 -0.10 15.23
C LEU A 349 -1.41 0.93 14.27
N GLY A 350 -0.13 1.26 14.38
CA GLY A 350 0.57 2.13 13.43
C GLY A 350 0.59 1.54 12.01
N ALA A 351 0.92 0.25 11.89
CA ALA A 351 0.93 -0.45 10.60
C ALA A 351 -0.48 -0.60 9.99
N ILE A 352 -1.51 -0.82 10.82
CA ILE A 352 -2.92 -0.90 10.37
C ILE A 352 -3.41 0.47 9.87
N PHE A 353 -3.09 1.56 10.56
CA PHE A 353 -3.52 2.91 10.17
C PHE A 353 -2.85 3.36 8.87
N GLU A 354 -1.56 3.02 8.69
CA GLU A 354 -0.80 3.25 7.47
C GLU A 354 -1.35 2.44 6.28
N SER A 355 -1.71 1.17 6.52
CA SER A 355 -2.31 0.31 5.51
C SER A 355 -3.67 0.85 5.04
N ILE A 356 -4.55 1.23 5.97
CA ILE A 356 -5.92 1.70 5.65
C ILE A 356 -5.91 3.08 4.97
N ALA A 357 -5.03 4.00 5.39
CA ALA A 357 -4.92 5.31 4.76
C ALA A 357 -4.50 5.22 3.29
N ILE A 358 -3.65 4.24 2.94
CA ILE A 358 -3.17 4.07 1.56
C ILE A 358 -4.11 3.18 0.73
N VAL A 359 -4.88 2.28 1.35
CA VAL A 359 -6.00 1.58 0.70
C VAL A 359 -7.02 2.60 0.15
N PHE A 360 -7.35 3.64 0.91
CA PHE A 360 -8.41 4.59 0.55
C PHE A 360 -8.01 5.62 -0.53
N VAL A 361 -6.73 6.05 -0.60
CA VAL A 361 -6.17 6.90 -1.69
C VAL A 361 -6.37 6.29 -3.09
N ASN A 362 -6.69 5.01 -3.13
CA ASN A 362 -6.29 4.12 -4.18
C ASN A 362 -7.50 3.25 -4.61
N ILE A 363 -8.59 3.26 -3.80
CA ILE A 363 -9.97 2.86 -4.16
C ILE A 363 -10.58 3.79 -5.25
N LYS A 364 -10.14 5.05 -5.38
CA LYS A 364 -10.67 6.01 -6.38
C LYS A 364 -9.68 6.48 -7.45
N GLY A 365 -8.37 6.32 -7.23
CA GLY A 365 -7.37 6.57 -8.26
C GLY A 365 -7.19 5.33 -9.12
N ARG A 366 -7.62 5.38 -10.39
CA ARG A 366 -7.10 4.46 -11.41
C ARG A 366 -5.61 4.76 -11.57
N VAL A 367 -4.78 4.21 -10.68
CA VAL A 367 -3.34 4.13 -10.93
C VAL A 367 -3.18 3.05 -11.99
N LYS A 368 -3.38 3.41 -13.25
CA LYS A 368 -2.57 2.78 -14.30
C LYS A 368 -1.15 3.26 -14.00
N MET A 369 -0.30 2.35 -13.55
CA MET A 369 1.12 2.63 -13.60
C MET A 369 1.42 2.88 -15.08
N GLY A 370 2.00 4.04 -15.38
CA GLY A 370 2.52 4.28 -16.73
C GLY A 370 3.53 3.18 -17.05
N ASP A 371 3.70 2.90 -18.34
CA ASP A 371 4.59 1.86 -18.88
C ASP A 371 6.09 2.10 -18.55
N ASP A 372 6.42 2.92 -17.54
CA ASP A 372 7.76 3.36 -17.15
C ASP A 372 8.64 2.25 -16.54
N PHE A 373 8.12 1.03 -16.34
CA PHE A 373 8.84 -0.09 -15.71
C PHE A 373 8.93 -1.35 -16.57
N VAL A 374 8.07 -1.49 -17.57
CA VAL A 374 8.27 -2.45 -18.65
C VAL A 374 9.07 -1.67 -19.69
N ASN A 375 10.20 -2.19 -20.16
CA ASN A 375 10.82 -1.62 -21.35
C ASN A 375 9.97 -2.05 -22.56
N ASP A 376 8.72 -1.59 -22.59
CA ASP A 376 7.74 -1.92 -23.61
C ASP A 376 8.08 -1.07 -24.83
N SER A 377 8.96 -1.62 -25.65
CA SER A 377 9.25 -1.12 -26.99
C SER A 377 8.23 -1.68 -27.98
N SER A 378 6.95 -1.81 -27.61
CA SER A 378 5.88 -2.24 -28.52
C SER A 378 5.44 -1.13 -29.48
N GLU A 379 6.40 -0.66 -30.27
CA GLU A 379 6.18 -0.34 -31.68
C GLU A 379 7.12 -1.20 -32.53
N GLU A 380 7.07 -2.52 -32.35
CA GLU A 380 7.55 -3.44 -33.39
C GLU A 380 6.40 -4.34 -33.79
N GLY A 381 5.90 -4.14 -35.01
CA GLY A 381 4.86 -4.96 -35.62
C GLY A 381 5.22 -6.44 -35.62
N GLU A 382 4.22 -7.29 -35.83
CA GLU A 382 4.37 -8.74 -36.02
C GLU A 382 5.58 -9.04 -36.92
N LYS A 383 6.73 -9.34 -36.30
CA LYS A 383 7.90 -9.86 -37.01
C LYS A 383 7.53 -11.29 -37.39
N THR A 384 7.10 -11.46 -38.63
CA THR A 384 6.85 -12.74 -39.29
C THR A 384 7.97 -13.71 -38.96
N ILE A 385 7.62 -14.89 -38.44
CA ILE A 385 8.54 -16.02 -38.27
C ILE A 385 9.15 -16.27 -39.65
N GLN A 386 10.44 -16.00 -39.82
CA GLN A 386 11.10 -16.32 -41.08
C GLN A 386 11.09 -17.85 -41.23
N PRO A 387 10.72 -18.39 -42.40
CA PRO A 387 10.77 -19.82 -42.62
C PRO A 387 12.21 -20.29 -42.45
N VAL A 388 12.42 -21.18 -41.48
CA VAL A 388 13.68 -21.89 -41.29
C VAL A 388 13.98 -22.66 -42.58
N GLY A 389 15.22 -22.62 -43.05
CA GLY A 389 15.66 -23.41 -44.21
C GLY A 389 15.32 -24.89 -44.04
N ASN A 390 15.24 -25.64 -45.15
CA ASN A 390 14.80 -27.03 -45.24
C ASN A 390 15.11 -27.89 -43.99
N ILE A 391 14.13 -28.02 -43.08
CA ILE A 391 14.28 -28.74 -41.81
C ILE A 391 14.12 -30.23 -42.12
N GLY A 392 15.12 -31.06 -41.77
CA GLY A 392 14.99 -32.51 -41.90
C GLY A 392 14.01 -33.07 -40.85
N TYR A 393 13.27 -34.12 -41.18
CA TYR A 393 12.39 -34.81 -40.24
C TYR A 393 13.15 -35.28 -38.98
N LYS A 394 12.61 -35.04 -37.78
CA LYS A 394 13.23 -35.38 -36.49
C LYS A 394 12.32 -36.27 -35.63
N LYS A 395 12.89 -37.33 -35.06
CA LYS A 395 12.24 -38.13 -34.01
C LYS A 395 12.71 -37.68 -32.64
N VAL A 396 11.78 -37.20 -31.81
CA VAL A 396 12.06 -36.60 -30.50
C VAL A 396 11.45 -37.47 -29.39
N LEU A 397 12.27 -37.89 -28.43
CA LEU A 397 11.82 -38.53 -27.20
C LEU A 397 11.78 -37.51 -26.07
N ILE A 398 10.61 -37.32 -25.43
CA ILE A 398 10.47 -36.47 -24.25
C ILE A 398 10.34 -37.34 -23.00
N THR A 399 11.29 -37.24 -22.07
CA THR A 399 11.24 -37.99 -20.81
C THR A 399 10.48 -37.21 -19.73
N GLY A 400 9.77 -37.90 -18.85
CA GLY A 400 8.90 -37.25 -17.86
C GLY A 400 7.51 -36.99 -18.42
N GLN A 401 6.89 -38.05 -18.96
CA GLN A 401 5.53 -38.05 -19.48
C GLN A 401 4.54 -37.37 -18.52
N GLY A 402 3.63 -36.56 -19.09
CA GLY A 402 2.65 -35.78 -18.32
C GLY A 402 3.22 -34.59 -17.54
N SER A 403 4.52 -34.29 -17.66
CA SER A 403 5.08 -33.06 -17.11
C SER A 403 4.54 -31.82 -17.83
N TYR A 404 4.44 -30.71 -17.11
CA TYR A 404 3.90 -29.45 -17.65
C TYR A 404 4.70 -28.94 -18.86
N ILE A 405 6.03 -28.95 -18.76
CA ILE A 405 6.92 -28.46 -19.82
C ILE A 405 6.95 -29.45 -20.99
N GLY A 406 7.10 -30.75 -20.72
CA GLY A 406 7.15 -31.78 -21.76
C GLY A 406 5.88 -31.80 -22.60
N THR A 407 4.71 -31.77 -21.96
CA THR A 407 3.42 -31.73 -22.65
C THR A 407 3.24 -30.46 -23.49
N ALA A 408 3.77 -29.32 -23.05
CA ALA A 408 3.70 -28.08 -23.81
C ALA A 408 4.58 -28.13 -25.07
N VAL A 409 5.82 -28.62 -24.93
CA VAL A 409 6.76 -28.79 -26.06
C VAL A 409 6.26 -29.82 -27.04
N GLU A 410 5.75 -30.96 -26.57
CA GLU A 410 5.09 -31.98 -27.39
C GLU A 410 4.00 -31.36 -28.28
N ARG A 411 3.04 -30.65 -27.67
CA ARG A 411 1.95 -29.98 -28.41
C ARG A 411 2.48 -28.92 -29.38
N TRP A 412 3.57 -28.24 -29.05
CA TRP A 412 4.16 -27.21 -29.90
C TRP A 412 4.81 -27.81 -31.14
N LEU A 413 5.61 -28.87 -30.98
CA LEU A 413 6.26 -29.58 -32.09
C LEU A 413 5.23 -30.29 -32.99
N LEU A 414 4.19 -30.90 -32.41
CA LEU A 414 3.13 -31.58 -33.15
C LEU A 414 2.18 -30.64 -33.92
N LYS A 415 2.39 -29.32 -33.88
CA LYS A 415 1.77 -28.39 -34.85
C LYS A 415 2.34 -28.58 -36.26
N ASP A 416 3.54 -29.15 -36.37
CA ASP A 416 4.27 -29.37 -37.62
C ASP A 416 4.63 -30.86 -37.77
N LYS A 417 3.60 -31.71 -37.90
CA LYS A 417 3.75 -33.18 -37.93
C LYS A 417 4.53 -33.69 -39.14
N ASP A 418 4.67 -32.86 -40.17
CA ASP A 418 5.45 -33.19 -41.36
C ASP A 418 6.96 -33.18 -41.09
N HIS A 419 7.38 -32.54 -39.99
CA HIS A 419 8.79 -32.45 -39.60
C HIS A 419 9.12 -33.13 -38.26
N TYR A 420 8.11 -33.48 -37.43
CA TYR A 420 8.34 -34.10 -36.13
C TYR A 420 7.50 -35.35 -35.87
N GLN A 421 8.18 -36.36 -35.34
CA GLN A 421 7.57 -37.38 -34.48
C GLN A 421 7.95 -37.10 -33.04
N VAL A 422 6.99 -37.15 -32.12
CA VAL A 422 7.24 -36.97 -30.70
C VAL A 422 6.66 -38.16 -29.93
N ASP A 423 7.51 -38.82 -29.15
CA ASP A 423 7.12 -39.86 -28.21
C ASP A 423 7.44 -39.42 -26.77
N THR A 424 6.64 -39.85 -25.79
CA THR A 424 6.83 -39.51 -24.38
C THR A 424 7.09 -40.75 -23.54
N LEU A 425 7.93 -40.63 -22.50
CA LEU A 425 8.30 -41.75 -21.63
C LEU A 425 8.11 -41.38 -20.14
N ASP A 426 7.38 -42.21 -19.40
CA ASP A 426 7.31 -42.13 -17.94
C ASP A 426 8.61 -42.65 -17.31
N MET A 427 9.05 -41.98 -16.25
CA MET A 427 10.33 -42.23 -15.57
C MET A 427 10.13 -42.56 -14.08
N GLN A 428 8.89 -42.79 -13.64
CA GLN A 428 8.56 -43.07 -12.25
C GLN A 428 8.94 -44.48 -11.79
N ASP A 429 8.76 -45.48 -12.66
CA ASP A 429 9.20 -46.85 -12.42
C ASP A 429 10.49 -47.16 -13.19
N GLU A 430 10.98 -48.40 -13.15
CA GLU A 430 12.23 -48.77 -13.82
C GLU A 430 12.05 -49.23 -15.27
N THR A 431 10.81 -49.29 -15.79
CA THR A 431 10.50 -49.85 -17.12
C THR A 431 11.03 -49.00 -18.28
N TRP A 432 11.29 -47.72 -18.05
CA TRP A 432 11.97 -46.86 -19.03
C TRP A 432 13.34 -47.41 -19.45
N ARG A 433 13.98 -48.21 -18.58
CA ARG A 433 15.25 -48.90 -18.84
C ARG A 433 15.17 -49.98 -19.91
N ASP A 434 13.97 -50.34 -20.35
CA ASP A 434 13.76 -51.30 -21.44
C ASP A 434 13.46 -50.61 -22.79
N THR A 435 13.21 -49.30 -22.78
CA THR A 435 12.88 -48.54 -24.00
C THR A 435 14.12 -48.39 -24.89
N ASP A 436 13.98 -48.64 -26.20
CA ASP A 436 15.05 -48.44 -27.18
C ASP A 436 15.15 -46.96 -27.61
N PHE A 437 16.30 -46.35 -27.31
CA PHE A 437 16.58 -44.94 -27.59
C PHE A 437 17.16 -44.74 -29.00
N SER A 438 17.62 -45.79 -29.68
CA SER A 438 18.37 -45.70 -30.95
C SER A 438 17.52 -45.22 -32.13
N GLN A 439 16.19 -45.28 -32.00
CA GLN A 439 15.24 -44.80 -32.99
C GLN A 439 15.05 -43.27 -32.99
N TYR A 440 15.57 -42.55 -31.98
CA TYR A 440 15.35 -41.12 -31.81
C TYR A 440 16.58 -40.30 -32.22
N ASP A 441 16.34 -39.15 -32.85
CA ASP A 441 17.39 -38.17 -33.16
C ASP A 441 17.70 -37.29 -31.95
N VAL A 442 16.68 -36.98 -31.14
CA VAL A 442 16.77 -36.05 -30.01
C VAL A 442 16.11 -36.65 -28.76
N VAL A 443 16.76 -36.51 -27.61
CA VAL A 443 16.14 -36.75 -26.30
C VAL A 443 16.01 -35.42 -25.55
N TYR A 444 14.78 -35.00 -25.25
CA TYR A 444 14.48 -33.86 -24.42
C TYR A 444 14.11 -34.30 -23.00
N HIS A 445 15.06 -34.13 -22.07
CA HIS A 445 14.92 -34.61 -20.70
C HIS A 445 14.30 -33.57 -19.78
N VAL A 446 13.03 -33.76 -19.43
CA VAL A 446 12.28 -32.89 -18.50
C VAL A 446 11.85 -33.60 -17.21
N ALA A 447 12.15 -34.89 -17.08
CA ALA A 447 11.96 -35.62 -15.83
C ALA A 447 12.81 -35.00 -14.71
N GLY A 448 12.17 -34.63 -13.61
CA GLY A 448 12.83 -33.99 -12.49
C GLY A 448 11.85 -33.53 -11.41
N ILE A 449 12.36 -33.40 -10.19
CA ILE A 449 11.59 -32.85 -9.07
C ILE A 449 11.85 -31.35 -8.99
N ALA A 450 10.77 -30.56 -9.00
CA ALA A 450 10.78 -29.10 -8.91
C ALA A 450 9.85 -28.59 -7.80
N HIS A 451 9.97 -27.30 -7.46
CA HIS A 451 9.15 -26.60 -6.45
C HIS A 451 9.34 -27.04 -4.99
N ALA A 452 10.57 -27.39 -4.59
CA ALA A 452 10.92 -27.77 -3.22
C ALA A 452 10.56 -26.71 -2.16
N ASP A 453 9.97 -27.13 -1.04
CA ASP A 453 10.01 -26.36 0.21
C ASP A 453 11.35 -26.64 0.92
N VAL A 454 12.33 -25.78 0.68
CA VAL A 454 13.70 -25.95 1.15
C VAL A 454 13.89 -25.67 2.65
N GLY A 455 12.82 -25.33 3.39
CA GLY A 455 12.89 -24.92 4.78
C GLY A 455 12.94 -26.05 5.81
N ASN A 456 12.19 -27.14 5.59
CA ASN A 456 12.10 -28.30 6.50
C ASN A 456 11.80 -29.58 5.68
N VAL A 457 12.82 -30.19 5.12
CA VAL A 457 12.74 -31.48 4.40
C VAL A 457 13.59 -32.52 5.11
N THR A 458 13.11 -33.76 5.12
CA THR A 458 13.84 -34.90 5.69
C THR A 458 15.08 -35.22 4.84
N GLU A 459 16.06 -35.93 5.40
CA GLU A 459 17.25 -36.35 4.64
C GLU A 459 16.87 -37.29 3.49
N GLU A 460 15.87 -38.15 3.67
CA GLU A 460 15.37 -39.05 2.61
C GLU A 460 14.81 -38.25 1.43
N GLN A 461 14.08 -37.16 1.70
CA GLN A 461 13.58 -36.27 0.65
C GLN A 461 14.74 -35.60 -0.07
N LYS A 462 15.78 -35.13 0.64
CA LYS A 462 16.97 -34.54 0.00
C LYS A 462 17.67 -35.55 -0.91
N GLN A 463 17.84 -36.79 -0.46
CA GLN A 463 18.46 -37.85 -1.27
C GLN A 463 17.64 -38.17 -2.52
N LEU A 464 16.31 -38.13 -2.43
CA LEU A 464 15.44 -38.29 -3.59
C LEU A 464 15.69 -37.22 -4.67
N TYR A 465 15.98 -35.97 -4.28
CA TYR A 465 16.35 -34.92 -5.23
C TYR A 465 17.65 -35.25 -5.98
N TYR A 466 18.69 -35.72 -5.30
CA TYR A 466 19.93 -36.13 -5.97
C TYR A 466 19.70 -37.35 -6.88
N LYS A 467 18.98 -38.37 -6.39
CA LYS A 467 18.66 -39.55 -7.19
C LYS A 467 17.92 -39.20 -8.49
N VAL A 468 16.93 -38.31 -8.43
CA VAL A 468 16.08 -37.98 -9.59
C VAL A 468 16.68 -36.86 -10.45
N ASN A 469 17.19 -35.78 -9.88
CA ASN A 469 17.70 -34.66 -10.67
C ASN A 469 19.16 -34.85 -11.12
N THR A 470 19.97 -35.59 -10.35
CA THR A 470 21.38 -35.86 -10.67
C THR A 470 21.55 -37.23 -11.31
N ASP A 471 21.33 -38.30 -10.56
CA ASP A 471 21.76 -39.65 -10.98
C ASP A 471 20.94 -40.15 -12.18
N LEU A 472 19.61 -40.07 -12.11
CA LEU A 472 18.72 -40.44 -13.22
C LEU A 472 19.01 -39.63 -14.48
N THR A 473 19.26 -38.32 -14.35
CA THR A 473 19.59 -37.47 -15.50
C THR A 473 20.87 -37.94 -16.20
N ILE A 474 21.91 -38.24 -15.43
CA ILE A 474 23.19 -38.75 -15.95
C ILE A 474 22.99 -40.12 -16.62
N GLU A 475 22.21 -41.00 -16.00
CA GLU A 475 21.92 -42.34 -16.53
C GLU A 475 21.18 -42.26 -17.87
N VAL A 476 20.16 -41.40 -17.99
CA VAL A 476 19.40 -41.22 -19.22
C VAL A 476 20.28 -40.64 -20.33
N ALA A 477 21.12 -39.65 -20.03
CA ALA A 477 22.03 -39.07 -21.00
C ALA A 477 23.07 -40.07 -21.50
N GLU A 478 23.66 -40.86 -20.60
CA GLU A 478 24.60 -41.91 -20.96
C GLU A 478 23.94 -42.98 -21.85
N ARG A 479 22.68 -43.33 -21.56
CA ARG A 479 21.92 -44.27 -22.38
C ARG A 479 21.58 -43.72 -23.76
N ALA A 480 21.21 -42.44 -23.86
CA ALA A 480 21.02 -41.74 -25.13
C ALA A 480 22.32 -41.73 -25.96
N ARG A 481 23.45 -41.45 -25.30
CA ARG A 481 24.79 -41.44 -25.92
C ARG A 481 25.18 -42.82 -26.45
N GLN A 482 24.98 -43.87 -25.66
CA GLN A 482 25.24 -45.25 -26.06
C GLN A 482 24.34 -45.71 -27.22
N ALA A 483 23.09 -45.24 -27.24
CA ALA A 483 22.14 -45.48 -28.31
C ALA A 483 22.40 -44.63 -29.57
N LYS A 484 23.43 -43.77 -29.57
CA LYS A 484 23.81 -42.87 -30.69
C LYS A 484 22.72 -41.87 -31.07
N VAL A 485 21.93 -41.43 -30.11
CA VAL A 485 21.07 -40.24 -30.25
C VAL A 485 21.97 -39.05 -30.61
N LYS A 486 21.55 -38.15 -31.52
CA LYS A 486 22.40 -37.04 -31.99
C LYS A 486 22.46 -35.88 -31.01
N GLN A 487 21.35 -35.60 -30.32
CA GLN A 487 21.24 -34.46 -29.43
C GLN A 487 20.53 -34.82 -28.12
N PHE A 488 21.03 -34.29 -27.00
CA PHE A 488 20.43 -34.41 -25.68
C PHE A 488 20.18 -33.02 -25.09
N ILE A 489 18.92 -32.70 -24.79
CA ILE A 489 18.52 -31.40 -24.26
C ILE A 489 18.09 -31.56 -22.79
N PHE A 490 18.81 -30.92 -21.88
CA PHE A 490 18.58 -30.99 -20.44
C PHE A 490 17.97 -29.71 -19.86
N MET A 491 16.90 -29.85 -19.07
CA MET A 491 16.31 -28.76 -18.30
C MET A 491 16.97 -28.59 -16.92
N SER A 492 17.95 -27.70 -16.86
CA SER A 492 18.50 -27.12 -15.63
C SER A 492 17.61 -25.94 -15.16
N SER A 493 18.14 -25.00 -14.36
CA SER A 493 17.37 -23.86 -13.85
C SER A 493 18.26 -22.74 -13.33
N MET A 494 17.76 -21.51 -13.36
CA MET A 494 18.35 -20.35 -12.66
C MET A 494 18.61 -20.58 -11.16
N ILE A 495 17.96 -21.58 -10.53
CA ILE A 495 18.19 -21.91 -9.12
C ILE A 495 19.64 -22.32 -8.80
N VAL A 496 20.45 -22.70 -9.79
CA VAL A 496 21.88 -22.96 -9.61
C VAL A 496 22.67 -21.71 -9.19
N TYR A 497 22.10 -20.51 -9.37
CA TYR A 497 22.68 -19.24 -8.94
C TYR A 497 22.13 -18.73 -7.60
N SER A 498 21.30 -19.52 -6.91
CA SER A 498 20.53 -19.05 -5.74
C SER A 498 21.35 -18.57 -4.53
N GLY A 499 22.63 -18.93 -4.45
CA GLY A 499 23.57 -18.53 -3.40
C GLY A 499 24.58 -17.47 -3.83
N CYS A 500 24.54 -17.01 -5.08
CA CYS A 500 25.34 -15.88 -5.56
C CYS A 500 24.97 -14.61 -4.78
N LYS A 501 25.93 -13.71 -4.56
CA LYS A 501 25.67 -12.43 -3.88
C LYS A 501 24.96 -11.44 -4.81
N GLU A 502 25.17 -11.63 -6.10
CA GLU A 502 24.64 -10.88 -7.22
C GLU A 502 23.21 -11.35 -7.52
N ASN A 503 22.26 -10.40 -7.57
CA ASN A 503 20.88 -10.70 -7.99
C ASN A 503 20.66 -10.49 -9.50
N PHE A 504 21.71 -10.03 -10.20
CA PHE A 504 21.77 -9.81 -11.62
C PHE A 504 22.87 -10.71 -12.18
N ILE A 505 22.49 -11.76 -12.87
CA ILE A 505 23.37 -12.84 -13.33
C ILE A 505 23.88 -12.49 -14.72
N THR A 506 25.19 -12.44 -14.88
CA THR A 506 25.89 -12.15 -16.15
C THR A 506 26.59 -13.41 -16.66
N SER A 507 27.14 -13.35 -17.88
CA SER A 507 27.95 -14.44 -18.46
C SER A 507 29.19 -14.78 -17.61
N GLU A 508 29.67 -13.84 -16.79
CA GLU A 508 30.81 -14.01 -15.89
C GLU A 508 30.40 -14.59 -14.52
N THR A 509 29.10 -14.69 -14.24
CA THR A 509 28.62 -15.16 -12.93
C THR A 509 28.74 -16.68 -12.85
N GLU A 510 29.51 -17.17 -11.88
CA GLU A 510 29.63 -18.61 -11.62
C GLU A 510 28.45 -19.15 -10.80
N PRO A 511 27.90 -20.33 -11.13
CA PRO A 511 26.86 -20.98 -10.33
C PRO A 511 27.30 -21.25 -8.88
N CYS A 512 26.47 -20.81 -7.94
CA CYS A 512 26.67 -21.04 -6.51
C CYS A 512 25.31 -21.40 -5.89
N PRO A 513 24.91 -22.69 -5.84
CA PRO A 513 23.60 -23.08 -5.34
C PRO A 513 23.53 -22.96 -3.81
N LEU A 514 22.44 -22.40 -3.28
CA LEU A 514 22.23 -22.21 -1.83
C LEU A 514 21.66 -23.43 -1.11
N ASN A 515 20.97 -24.32 -1.82
CA ASN A 515 20.24 -25.45 -1.25
C ASN A 515 20.37 -26.74 -2.09
N PHE A 516 19.99 -27.88 -1.51
CA PHE A 516 20.10 -29.20 -2.13
C PHE A 516 19.37 -29.33 -3.48
N TYR A 517 18.28 -28.60 -3.70
CA TYR A 517 17.58 -28.61 -5.00
C TYR A 517 18.45 -27.94 -6.07
N GLY A 518 18.96 -26.74 -5.80
CA GLY A 518 19.91 -26.06 -6.68
C GLY A 518 21.19 -26.86 -6.91
N ASP A 519 21.72 -27.48 -5.86
CA ASP A 519 22.93 -28.30 -5.94
C ASP A 519 22.72 -29.56 -6.78
N SER A 520 21.60 -30.28 -6.61
CA SER A 520 21.27 -31.47 -7.42
C SER A 520 21.20 -31.15 -8.92
N LYS A 521 20.58 -30.01 -9.27
CA LYS A 521 20.51 -29.52 -10.66
C LYS A 521 21.87 -29.11 -11.18
N TRP A 522 22.66 -28.42 -10.37
CA TRP A 522 24.01 -27.99 -10.76
C TRP A 522 24.95 -29.17 -11.03
N ARG A 523 24.92 -30.23 -10.21
CA ARG A 523 25.74 -31.43 -10.43
C ARG A 523 25.39 -32.15 -11.74
N ALA A 524 24.09 -32.29 -12.04
CA ALA A 524 23.67 -32.81 -13.34
C ALA A 524 24.12 -31.90 -14.47
N ASP A 525 23.89 -30.60 -14.35
CA ASP A 525 24.26 -29.58 -15.35
C ASP A 525 25.76 -29.68 -15.72
N GLN A 526 26.66 -29.78 -14.73
CA GLN A 526 28.09 -29.98 -14.97
C GLN A 526 28.39 -31.32 -15.66
N LYS A 527 27.81 -32.42 -15.17
CA LYS A 527 28.09 -33.76 -15.71
C LYS A 527 27.55 -33.97 -17.12
N ILE A 528 26.40 -33.36 -17.43
CA ILE A 528 25.81 -33.41 -18.76
C ILE A 528 26.65 -32.58 -19.74
N GLN A 529 27.13 -31.40 -19.35
CA GLN A 529 28.06 -30.61 -20.19
C GLN A 529 29.35 -31.37 -20.52
N GLU A 530 29.89 -32.18 -19.59
CA GLU A 530 31.08 -33.02 -19.85
C GLU A 530 30.85 -34.06 -20.96
N MET A 531 29.59 -34.39 -21.29
CA MET A 531 29.23 -35.36 -22.33
C MET A 531 29.13 -34.75 -23.73
N ASP A 532 29.21 -33.42 -23.87
CA ASP A 532 29.09 -32.75 -25.17
C ASP A 532 30.22 -33.18 -26.12
N ALA A 533 29.83 -33.63 -27.31
CA ALA A 533 30.75 -34.11 -28.33
C ALA A 533 30.17 -33.87 -29.74
N GLU A 534 31.02 -33.92 -30.76
CA GLU A 534 30.62 -33.70 -32.17
C GLU A 534 29.47 -34.63 -32.62
N ASN A 535 29.44 -35.87 -32.11
CA ASN A 535 28.44 -36.88 -32.41
C ASN A 535 27.34 -37.03 -31.33
N PHE A 536 27.41 -36.25 -30.25
CA PHE A 536 26.44 -36.25 -29.16
C PHE A 536 26.33 -34.82 -28.60
N LYS A 537 25.52 -34.00 -29.26
CA LYS A 537 25.38 -32.59 -28.94
C LYS A 537 24.53 -32.42 -27.68
N VAL A 538 25.05 -31.69 -26.70
CA VAL A 538 24.36 -31.45 -25.43
C VAL A 538 23.91 -30.00 -25.35
N VAL A 539 22.62 -29.80 -25.06
CA VAL A 539 22.04 -28.49 -24.74
C VAL A 539 21.64 -28.47 -23.28
N VAL A 540 22.11 -27.47 -22.52
CA VAL A 540 21.64 -27.22 -21.16
C VAL A 540 20.87 -25.91 -21.11
N LEU A 541 19.59 -26.00 -20.75
CA LEU A 541 18.72 -24.85 -20.58
C LEU A 541 18.67 -24.43 -19.12
N ARG A 542 19.02 -23.18 -18.81
CA ARG A 542 18.90 -22.57 -17.46
C ARG A 542 17.81 -21.50 -17.43
N PRO A 543 16.53 -21.88 -17.58
CA PRO A 543 15.45 -20.91 -17.60
C PRO A 543 15.24 -20.29 -16.20
N PRO A 544 14.72 -19.05 -16.15
CA PRO A 544 14.19 -18.43 -14.93
C PRO A 544 12.82 -19.04 -14.58
N MET A 545 11.99 -18.34 -13.81
CA MET A 545 10.65 -18.82 -13.49
C MET A 545 9.79 -18.95 -14.75
N ILE A 546 9.39 -20.19 -15.05
CA ILE A 546 8.48 -20.51 -16.15
C ILE A 546 7.03 -20.34 -15.69
N TYR A 547 6.20 -19.70 -16.52
CA TYR A 547 4.76 -19.54 -16.27
C TYR A 547 3.94 -19.74 -17.55
N GLY A 548 2.64 -19.90 -17.37
CA GLY A 548 1.67 -20.18 -18.42
C GLY A 548 0.42 -20.85 -17.85
N LYS A 549 -0.58 -21.07 -18.70
CA LYS A 549 -1.85 -21.68 -18.29
C LYS A 549 -1.62 -23.09 -17.74
N GLY A 550 -2.02 -23.33 -16.49
CA GLY A 550 -1.79 -24.61 -15.82
C GLY A 550 -0.37 -24.83 -15.28
N SER A 551 0.49 -23.81 -15.28
CA SER A 551 1.82 -23.86 -14.66
C SER A 551 1.74 -24.19 -13.17
N LYS A 552 2.82 -24.77 -12.64
CA LYS A 552 3.00 -25.08 -11.21
C LYS A 552 3.98 -24.10 -10.56
N GLY A 553 4.00 -24.06 -9.23
CA GLY A 553 4.96 -23.24 -8.48
C GLY A 553 4.44 -21.89 -8.00
N ASN A 554 5.29 -20.85 -8.07
CA ASN A 554 5.01 -19.55 -7.45
C ASN A 554 4.01 -18.70 -8.26
N TYR A 555 3.95 -18.86 -9.58
CA TYR A 555 3.07 -18.06 -10.43
C TYR A 555 1.57 -18.26 -10.09
N PRO A 556 1.03 -19.49 -9.93
CA PRO A 556 -0.35 -19.68 -9.48
C PRO A 556 -0.67 -19.04 -8.12
N GLN A 557 0.32 -19.01 -7.21
CA GLN A 557 0.15 -18.33 -5.92
C GLN A 557 0.05 -16.81 -6.13
N LEU A 558 0.89 -16.24 -7.00
CA LEU A 558 0.84 -14.83 -7.38
C LEU A 558 -0.50 -14.48 -8.05
N ALA A 559 -0.95 -15.30 -9.01
CA ALA A 559 -2.23 -15.13 -9.68
C ALA A 559 -3.42 -15.22 -8.71
N LYS A 560 -3.37 -16.12 -7.73
CA LYS A 560 -4.36 -16.22 -6.65
C LYS A 560 -4.36 -14.99 -5.75
N LEU A 561 -3.20 -14.42 -5.44
CA LEU A 561 -3.10 -13.17 -4.68
C LEU A 561 -3.68 -12.01 -5.49
N ALA A 562 -3.32 -11.91 -6.77
CA ALA A 562 -3.82 -10.88 -7.68
C ALA A 562 -5.35 -10.90 -7.83
N SER A 563 -5.98 -12.08 -7.73
CA SER A 563 -7.43 -12.24 -7.86
C SER A 563 -8.20 -12.22 -6.54
N LYS A 564 -7.52 -12.23 -5.38
CA LYS A 564 -8.18 -12.26 -4.07
C LYS A 564 -7.91 -11.03 -3.21
N LEU A 565 -6.71 -10.47 -3.32
CA LEU A 565 -6.35 -9.35 -2.47
C LEU A 565 -7.04 -8.08 -2.97
N PRO A 566 -7.67 -7.30 -2.08
CA PRO A 566 -8.21 -6.00 -2.45
C PRO A 566 -7.07 -5.00 -2.68
N VAL A 567 -5.90 -5.21 -2.07
CA VAL A 567 -4.76 -4.29 -2.12
C VAL A 567 -3.44 -5.04 -2.32
N PHE A 568 -2.50 -4.41 -3.03
CA PHE A 568 -1.16 -4.94 -3.27
C PHE A 568 -0.10 -3.83 -3.22
N PRO A 569 1.08 -4.07 -2.63
CA PRO A 569 2.12 -3.06 -2.57
C PRO A 569 2.77 -2.80 -3.93
N ILE A 570 3.12 -1.53 -4.21
CA ILE A 570 4.01 -1.15 -5.30
C ILE A 570 5.45 -1.34 -4.82
N VAL A 571 6.18 -2.22 -5.50
CA VAL A 571 7.55 -2.59 -5.18
C VAL A 571 8.38 -2.49 -6.45
N LYS A 572 9.53 -1.81 -6.36
CA LYS A 572 10.47 -1.75 -7.47
C LYS A 572 11.43 -2.93 -7.39
N ASN A 573 11.12 -3.99 -8.13
CA ASN A 573 12.00 -5.13 -8.35
C ASN A 573 12.04 -5.50 -9.84
N GLN A 574 13.09 -6.23 -10.21
CA GLN A 574 13.37 -6.69 -11.56
C GLN A 574 13.56 -8.20 -11.54
N ARG A 575 12.83 -8.90 -12.41
CA ARG A 575 12.88 -10.36 -12.53
C ARG A 575 12.90 -10.83 -13.97
N SER A 576 13.69 -11.86 -14.22
CA SER A 576 13.58 -12.64 -15.45
C SER A 576 12.47 -13.67 -15.30
N MET A 577 11.65 -13.79 -16.34
CA MET A 577 10.56 -14.77 -16.41
C MET A 577 10.50 -15.33 -17.83
N LEU A 578 9.93 -16.51 -17.98
CA LEU A 578 9.79 -17.16 -19.28
C LEU A 578 8.38 -17.71 -19.47
N HIS A 579 7.65 -17.19 -20.45
CA HIS A 579 6.35 -17.75 -20.81
C HIS A 579 6.54 -19.10 -21.50
N ILE A 580 5.63 -20.05 -21.25
CA ILE A 580 5.73 -21.42 -21.74
C ILE A 580 5.82 -21.51 -23.27
N ASP A 581 5.10 -20.68 -24.01
CA ASP A 581 5.17 -20.68 -25.48
C ASP A 581 6.53 -20.18 -25.99
N ASN A 582 7.13 -19.19 -25.32
CA ASN A 582 8.46 -18.69 -25.67
C ASN A 582 9.51 -19.79 -25.42
N LEU A 583 9.36 -20.56 -24.33
CA LEU A 583 10.20 -21.74 -24.08
C LEU A 583 10.01 -22.80 -25.16
N CYS A 584 8.76 -23.09 -25.56
CA CYS A 584 8.49 -24.10 -26.58
C CYS A 584 9.11 -23.73 -27.92
N GLN A 585 8.98 -22.47 -28.33
CA GLN A 585 9.65 -21.97 -29.53
C GLN A 585 11.18 -22.07 -29.40
N PHE A 586 11.74 -21.72 -28.24
CA PHE A 586 13.18 -21.83 -28.03
C PHE A 586 13.68 -23.28 -28.12
N VAL A 587 12.99 -24.24 -27.50
CA VAL A 587 13.33 -25.67 -27.58
C VAL A 587 13.24 -26.17 -29.02
N LYS A 588 12.21 -25.78 -29.78
CA LYS A 588 12.13 -26.08 -31.22
C LYS A 588 13.37 -25.58 -31.97
N LEU A 589 13.80 -24.34 -31.73
CA LEU A 589 15.01 -23.80 -32.36
C LEU A 589 16.28 -24.54 -31.95
N MET A 590 16.40 -25.00 -30.70
CA MET A 590 17.54 -25.84 -30.27
C MET A 590 17.60 -27.16 -31.05
N ILE A 591 16.45 -27.76 -31.33
CA ILE A 591 16.30 -29.00 -32.10
C ILE A 591 16.65 -28.75 -33.57
N ASP A 592 16.05 -27.72 -34.17
CA ASP A 592 16.14 -27.45 -35.61
C ASP A 592 17.54 -27.06 -36.04
N ASN A 593 18.19 -26.22 -35.23
CA ASN A 593 19.55 -25.77 -35.47
C ASN A 593 20.61 -26.74 -34.96
N GLU A 594 20.19 -27.87 -34.36
CA GLU A 594 21.08 -28.84 -33.72
C GLU A 594 22.13 -28.14 -32.82
N GLU A 595 21.65 -27.25 -31.97
CA GLU A 595 22.50 -26.46 -31.08
C GLU A 595 23.20 -27.34 -30.03
N HIS A 596 24.24 -26.78 -29.42
CA HIS A 596 24.93 -27.35 -28.27
C HIS A 596 25.46 -26.24 -27.36
N GLY A 597 25.70 -26.54 -26.09
CA GLY A 597 26.14 -25.59 -25.07
C GLY A 597 25.05 -25.19 -24.07
N VAL A 598 25.30 -24.09 -23.35
CA VAL A 598 24.45 -23.61 -22.25
C VAL A 598 23.68 -22.37 -22.70
N PHE A 599 22.36 -22.38 -22.51
CA PHE A 599 21.48 -21.30 -22.94
C PHE A 599 20.58 -20.78 -21.80
N PHE A 600 20.22 -19.50 -21.89
CA PHE A 600 19.52 -18.75 -20.85
C PHE A 600 18.23 -18.11 -21.39
N PRO A 601 17.24 -18.90 -21.85
CA PRO A 601 16.03 -18.33 -22.43
C PRO A 601 15.24 -17.50 -21.41
N GLN A 602 14.78 -16.33 -21.81
CA GLN A 602 13.87 -15.48 -21.02
C GLN A 602 12.97 -14.63 -21.93
N ASN A 603 11.92 -14.03 -21.36
CA ASN A 603 11.06 -13.08 -22.08
C ASN A 603 11.84 -11.84 -22.56
N GLY A 604 11.30 -11.11 -23.54
CA GLY A 604 11.96 -9.90 -24.07
C GLY A 604 12.02 -8.75 -23.07
N GLU A 605 11.19 -8.80 -22.03
CA GLU A 605 11.04 -7.77 -21.02
C GLU A 605 11.39 -8.31 -19.63
N TYR A 606 12.01 -7.47 -18.81
CA TYR A 606 12.04 -7.72 -17.38
C TYR A 606 10.64 -7.57 -16.78
N SER A 607 10.35 -8.42 -15.81
CA SER A 607 9.09 -8.41 -15.08
C SER A 607 9.25 -7.72 -13.72
N ASN A 608 8.29 -6.88 -13.37
CA ASN A 608 8.09 -6.36 -12.03
C ASN A 608 6.95 -7.12 -11.33
N THR A 609 7.09 -7.44 -10.04
CA THR A 609 6.07 -8.21 -9.31
C THR A 609 4.75 -7.45 -9.18
N SER A 610 4.79 -6.14 -8.94
CA SER A 610 3.59 -5.31 -8.80
C SER A 610 2.87 -5.15 -10.13
N ASP A 611 3.60 -4.94 -11.23
CA ASP A 611 3.02 -4.81 -12.57
C ASP A 611 2.38 -6.12 -13.02
N MET A 612 3.05 -7.26 -12.74
CA MET A 612 2.49 -8.58 -13.02
C MET A 612 1.18 -8.83 -12.27
N VAL A 613 1.12 -8.49 -10.98
CA VAL A 613 -0.11 -8.63 -10.18
C VAL A 613 -1.22 -7.74 -10.71
N GLN A 614 -0.89 -6.50 -11.09
CA GLN A 614 -1.86 -5.58 -11.69
C GLN A 614 -2.40 -6.12 -13.02
N MET A 615 -1.52 -6.55 -13.94
CA MET A 615 -1.94 -7.14 -15.22
C MET A 615 -2.82 -8.37 -15.04
N ILE A 616 -2.47 -9.28 -14.12
CA ILE A 616 -3.30 -10.47 -13.84
C ILE A 616 -4.67 -10.07 -13.30
N ALA A 617 -4.73 -9.10 -12.37
CA ALA A 617 -5.99 -8.61 -11.81
C ALA A 617 -6.87 -7.97 -12.89
N GLU A 618 -6.28 -7.17 -13.77
CA GLU A 618 -6.97 -6.55 -14.92
C GLU A 618 -7.58 -7.61 -15.85
N VAL A 619 -6.79 -8.61 -16.26
CA VAL A 619 -7.27 -9.71 -17.14
C VAL A 619 -8.41 -10.50 -16.49
N LYS A 620 -8.37 -10.68 -15.17
CA LYS A 620 -9.43 -11.36 -14.41
C LYS A 620 -10.63 -10.49 -14.05
N GLY A 621 -10.63 -9.22 -14.44
CA GLY A 621 -11.68 -8.27 -14.06
C GLY A 621 -11.73 -7.96 -12.55
N HIS A 622 -10.67 -8.27 -11.81
CA HIS A 622 -10.58 -8.01 -10.37
C HIS A 622 -10.01 -6.61 -10.12
N ARG A 623 -10.69 -5.84 -9.25
CA ARG A 623 -10.19 -4.52 -8.84
C ARG A 623 -9.18 -4.68 -7.72
N ILE A 624 -7.91 -4.45 -8.05
CA ILE A 624 -6.81 -4.40 -7.09
C ILE A 624 -6.27 -2.99 -6.93
N ILE A 625 -5.91 -2.65 -5.69
CA ILE A 625 -5.47 -1.31 -5.31
C ILE A 625 -3.96 -1.30 -5.05
N MET A 626 -3.21 -0.51 -5.81
CA MET A 626 -1.73 -0.56 -5.85
C MET A 626 -1.06 0.46 -4.93
N ILE A 627 -0.60 0.03 -3.75
CA ILE A 627 -0.16 0.90 -2.65
C ILE A 627 1.29 1.43 -2.83
N PRO A 628 1.53 2.75 -3.05
CA PRO A 628 2.88 3.30 -3.12
C PRO A 628 3.55 3.39 -1.75
N PHE A 629 4.88 3.61 -1.74
CA PHE A 629 5.73 3.83 -0.54
C PHE A 629 5.83 2.69 0.49
N VAL A 630 5.06 1.59 0.34
CA VAL A 630 5.22 0.36 1.16
C VAL A 630 6.50 -0.42 0.81
N GLY A 631 7.09 -0.16 -0.36
CA GLY A 631 8.37 -0.77 -0.76
C GLY A 631 9.52 -0.57 0.24
N ILE A 632 9.52 0.51 1.04
CA ILE A 632 10.53 0.72 2.09
C ILE A 632 10.35 -0.32 3.22
N PHE A 633 9.12 -0.59 3.63
CA PHE A 633 8.83 -1.61 4.64
C PHE A 633 9.12 -3.02 4.14
N ILE A 634 8.85 -3.29 2.86
CA ILE A 634 9.20 -4.57 2.23
C ILE A 634 10.72 -4.77 2.26
N LYS A 635 11.51 -3.75 1.88
CA LYS A 635 12.98 -3.79 1.99
C LYS A 635 13.49 -3.96 3.43
N LEU A 636 12.74 -3.49 4.43
CA LEU A 636 13.07 -3.74 5.84
C LEU A 636 12.71 -5.19 6.24
N LEU A 637 11.57 -5.69 5.78
CA LEU A 637 11.11 -7.07 6.02
C LEU A 637 12.05 -8.10 5.39
N GLU A 638 12.62 -7.83 4.22
CA GLU A 638 13.65 -8.68 3.59
C GLU A 638 14.85 -8.92 4.50
N LYS A 639 15.20 -7.94 5.36
CA LYS A 639 16.34 -8.04 6.29
C LYS A 639 15.99 -8.74 7.60
N VAL A 640 14.72 -9.09 7.82
CA VAL A 640 14.30 -9.79 9.03
C VAL A 640 14.76 -11.24 8.94
N PRO A 641 15.57 -11.73 9.90
CA PRO A 641 16.04 -13.12 9.85
C PRO A 641 14.89 -14.12 9.97
N GLY A 642 15.06 -15.28 9.36
CA GLY A 642 14.09 -16.38 9.38
C GLY A 642 13.02 -16.32 8.29
N LYS A 643 11.90 -17.01 8.52
CA LYS A 643 10.88 -17.29 7.49
C LYS A 643 10.23 -16.04 6.88
N ILE A 644 10.09 -14.97 7.67
CA ILE A 644 9.45 -13.72 7.22
C ILE A 644 10.31 -13.02 6.16
N GLY A 645 11.61 -12.82 6.42
CA GLY A 645 12.50 -12.24 5.42
C GLY A 645 12.69 -13.13 4.21
N GLY A 646 12.83 -14.45 4.41
CA GLY A 646 12.95 -15.41 3.31
C GLY A 646 11.75 -15.39 2.35
N LEU A 647 10.51 -15.37 2.87
CA LEU A 647 9.30 -15.24 2.05
C LEU A 647 9.22 -13.89 1.34
N THR A 648 9.64 -12.82 2.02
CA THR A 648 9.64 -11.46 1.45
C THR A 648 10.62 -11.37 0.27
N ILE A 649 11.85 -11.88 0.42
CA ILE A 649 12.85 -11.96 -0.66
C ILE A 649 12.34 -12.83 -1.82
N LYS A 650 11.72 -13.97 -1.52
CA LYS A 650 11.17 -14.85 -2.55
C LYS A 650 10.06 -14.18 -3.38
N ALA A 651 9.26 -13.31 -2.77
CA ALA A 651 8.17 -12.59 -3.44
C ALA A 651 8.62 -11.30 -4.14
N PHE A 652 9.51 -10.52 -3.52
CA PHE A 652 9.82 -9.14 -3.91
C PHE A 652 11.30 -8.87 -4.22
N GLY A 653 12.18 -9.85 -4.01
CA GLY A 653 13.59 -9.73 -4.36
C GLY A 653 13.82 -9.66 -5.87
N ASN A 654 14.97 -9.09 -6.26
CA ASN A 654 15.46 -9.11 -7.64
C ASN A 654 16.00 -10.49 -7.99
N SER A 655 15.82 -10.92 -9.23
CA SER A 655 16.42 -12.14 -9.77
C SER A 655 16.31 -12.11 -11.28
N SER A 656 17.37 -11.66 -11.96
CA SER A 656 17.37 -11.52 -13.41
C SER A 656 18.68 -11.96 -14.05
N TYR A 657 18.61 -12.51 -15.26
CA TYR A 657 19.74 -12.60 -16.17
C TYR A 657 19.95 -11.28 -16.89
N ASP A 658 21.18 -11.01 -17.30
CA ASP A 658 21.46 -10.02 -18.32
C ASP A 658 20.76 -10.41 -19.64
N MET A 659 20.05 -9.46 -20.25
CA MET A 659 19.30 -9.70 -21.49
C MET A 659 20.19 -10.18 -22.64
N SER A 660 21.45 -9.75 -22.68
CA SER A 660 22.42 -10.18 -23.70
C SER A 660 22.68 -11.69 -23.70
N MET A 661 22.54 -12.37 -22.55
CA MET A 661 22.69 -13.84 -22.44
C MET A 661 21.52 -14.60 -23.07
N SER A 662 20.40 -13.90 -23.29
CA SER A 662 19.14 -14.45 -23.78
C SER A 662 18.85 -14.05 -25.22
N GLU A 663 19.74 -13.31 -25.87
CA GLU A 663 19.67 -13.01 -27.29
C GLU A 663 20.02 -14.27 -28.11
N TYR A 664 19.24 -14.50 -29.17
CA TYR A 664 19.42 -15.64 -30.05
C TYR A 664 19.24 -15.20 -31.50
N LYS A 665 19.91 -15.91 -32.43
CA LYS A 665 19.95 -15.58 -33.85
C LYS A 665 18.57 -15.51 -34.52
N GLU A 666 17.60 -16.22 -33.95
CA GLU A 666 16.20 -16.23 -34.39
C GLU A 666 15.28 -15.80 -33.24
N ASN A 667 14.16 -15.16 -33.57
CA ASN A 667 13.22 -14.71 -32.56
C ASN A 667 12.40 -15.88 -31.99
N TYR A 668 12.63 -16.19 -30.70
CA TYR A 668 11.83 -17.17 -29.96
C TYR A 668 10.79 -16.54 -29.02
N ARG A 669 10.82 -15.22 -28.84
CA ARG A 669 9.94 -14.48 -27.93
C ARG A 669 8.61 -14.18 -28.63
N VAL A 670 7.86 -15.25 -28.93
CA VAL A 670 6.60 -15.22 -29.70
C VAL A 670 5.44 -14.50 -28.98
N ASN A 671 5.55 -14.32 -27.65
CA ASN A 671 4.61 -13.56 -26.85
C ASN A 671 5.35 -12.52 -25.98
N SER A 672 4.89 -11.27 -26.04
CA SER A 672 5.24 -10.21 -25.08
C SER A 672 4.69 -10.52 -23.69
N LEU A 673 5.22 -9.83 -22.68
CA LEU A 673 4.77 -9.99 -21.29
C LEU A 673 3.26 -9.72 -21.12
N ARG A 674 2.70 -8.74 -21.82
CA ARG A 674 1.27 -8.45 -21.73
C ARG A 674 0.43 -9.55 -22.40
N LYS A 675 0.81 -9.97 -23.61
CA LYS A 675 0.10 -11.01 -24.37
C LYS A 675 0.14 -12.36 -23.65
N SER A 676 1.28 -12.73 -23.07
CA SER A 676 1.42 -13.97 -22.30
C SER A 676 0.52 -14.01 -21.06
N ILE A 677 0.34 -12.89 -20.34
CA ILE A 677 -0.58 -12.83 -19.20
C ILE A 677 -2.03 -13.01 -19.66
N VAL A 678 -2.43 -12.41 -20.78
CA VAL A 678 -3.76 -12.62 -21.38
C VAL A 678 -3.96 -14.09 -21.75
N LEU A 679 -3.01 -14.73 -22.43
CA LEU A 679 -3.10 -16.16 -22.78
C LEU A 679 -3.14 -17.07 -21.55
N THR A 680 -2.45 -16.67 -20.47
CA THR A 680 -2.35 -17.47 -19.25
C THR A 680 -3.61 -17.38 -18.39
N GLU A 681 -4.15 -16.17 -18.19
CA GLU A 681 -5.19 -15.87 -17.20
C GLU A 681 -6.53 -15.52 -17.82
N GLY A 682 -6.57 -15.22 -19.12
CA GLY A 682 -7.78 -14.91 -19.85
C GLY A 682 -8.71 -16.13 -19.90
N THR A 683 -10.00 -15.87 -19.71
CA THR A 683 -11.05 -16.80 -20.11
C THR A 683 -11.11 -16.78 -21.62
N HIS A 684 -10.50 -17.75 -22.30
CA HIS A 684 -10.88 -18.04 -23.67
C HIS A 684 -12.38 -18.39 -23.66
N LEU A 685 -13.20 -17.58 -24.34
CA LEU A 685 -14.31 -18.15 -25.08
C LEU A 685 -13.65 -19.18 -25.98
N GLU A 686 -13.97 -20.46 -25.78
CA GLU A 686 -13.62 -21.50 -26.74
C GLU A 686 -14.16 -21.04 -28.09
N GLU A 687 -13.25 -20.78 -29.04
CA GLU A 687 -13.59 -20.79 -30.47
C GLU A 687 -13.54 -22.23 -30.97
#